data_AF-A0A090XG35-F1
#
_entry.id   AF-A0A090XG35-F1
#
_cell.length_a   1.000
_cell.length_b   1.000
_cell.length_c   1.000
_cell.angle_alpha   90.00
_cell.angle_beta   90.00
_cell.angle_gamma   90.00
#
_symmetry.space_group_name_H-M   'P 1'
#
loop_
_entity.id
_entity.type
_entity.pdbx_description
1 polymer ?
#
loop_
_entity_poly.entity_id
_entity_poly.type
_entity_poly.pdbx_seq_one_letter_code
_entity_poly.pdbx_strand_id
1 'polypeptide(L)'
;MKNSVKWFGLILVLILLTATFPFPPAQAADNPEAAENTRPTTVEEAIQRINRDMKEYYGLDNYFPESIPKDGQTLKLRKDLIEKRLNPPPVQTKREARKNNTFQMVYGSNHGDELVHKGRLVVRYSGFSVNGQSVSSDDFPWDAGWSGTQIQDYNLIPEPWNKTRVTEKYGIRPNRFDKYKDPANKYLSDGTFEQLIIQGLNTEYAGIPYSEFMYDNQDSDYAKVDVYKEGAKPSKGGNWIDYVHVLQPPTMFSWGFGTVYMDNSNIGVTYLDIPIAPYALLESDLSASFEKLPHEAAKGEQVQVAVRVNSTFADPVTTNYSWTLTQKNGTKLTAQDDNLSFSGHANQESGAFEIKNRTGVVLYATFTMPDSDVRIQFKVNEDGKMPKETILGNNVLDSNPLAIKLLKPTPLNYDVLSTKVKFPLNNGNPIAAALTLPRPDAYWVSNATGELKVNNETKDLFRDFEVEGNPLVDEPSAWISRNPIVHATIKREDFGDDPVNRKWSPHSNPKVPIRRSGTVSYEGSVKRDYEYKVEVCSNGVCRTEVRRETAHADFDSGEDREVYDVYVYNGTKELGKHTYKNEIENNTSDSKTKKMFWENEPYEYDVIRWMKHLDENGQPYDWTAVPGRFRRTFTQQASGDIAWKSESTMAQEYQKAREAAGNKTNRKSLYDKAVFATDRQLQKYAYPIKSGYYFNPAGKYTFTVKTVMYKQSDNDTQDHKDLVKALIDSFRYETNLIYINSKKDAVNIANEPLASKGGGFRAEAGILTAEQPKGVDGKVLLNVLDREDDESRYRKVVEPIYYSQDKDESKTHQYWKRVLEGYKESNTQGSKDNYQYREYVADKQPKMYEITETTTVTIEINPDNIPVYTHANMQNGKYYVKAWIDDAPLSGGGHTYKKLGTLQGVDVLDNIEVTVVGSMFDDLND
;
A
#
# COMPACT_ATOMS: atom_id res chain seq x y z
N MET A 1 -25.29 24.13 -51.51
CA MET A 1 -23.91 24.65 -51.48
C MET A 1 -23.00 23.48 -51.83
N LYS A 2 -22.66 23.31 -53.12
CA LYS A 2 -21.36 23.72 -53.75
C LYS A 2 -20.17 23.19 -52.94
N ASN A 3 -19.24 22.35 -53.43
CA ASN A 3 -18.89 21.88 -54.78
C ASN A 3 -17.90 20.68 -54.55
N SER A 4 -18.02 19.55 -55.26
CA SER A 4 -17.21 19.17 -56.46
C SER A 4 -15.94 18.35 -56.10
N VAL A 5 -15.53 17.26 -56.76
CA VAL A 5 -15.98 16.47 -57.93
C VAL A 5 -15.14 15.17 -57.90
N LYS A 6 -15.75 14.03 -58.24
CA LYS A 6 -15.07 12.77 -58.62
C LYS A 6 -14.59 12.87 -60.08
N TRP A 7 -13.41 12.34 -60.41
CA TRP A 7 -13.10 11.96 -61.79
C TRP A 7 -12.60 10.52 -61.91
N PHE A 8 -13.20 9.85 -62.89
CA PHE A 8 -13.01 8.49 -63.41
C PHE A 8 -11.77 8.42 -64.32
N GLY A 9 -11.30 7.21 -64.65
CA GLY A 9 -10.68 7.01 -65.97
C GLY A 9 -9.68 5.86 -66.09
N LEU A 10 -10.18 4.69 -66.46
CA LEU A 10 -9.47 3.51 -66.94
C LEU A 10 -9.32 3.62 -68.47
N ILE A 11 -8.11 3.56 -69.05
CA ILE A 11 -7.88 3.22 -70.47
C ILE A 11 -6.57 2.42 -70.64
N LEU A 12 -6.69 1.40 -71.49
CA LEU A 12 -5.78 0.34 -71.89
C LEU A 12 -5.10 0.69 -73.26
N VAL A 13 -3.85 0.25 -73.46
CA VAL A 13 -3.12 -0.10 -74.72
C VAL A 13 -2.81 0.99 -75.77
N LEU A 14 -1.52 1.26 -76.03
CA LEU A 14 -0.87 0.92 -77.31
C LEU A 14 0.68 0.96 -77.25
N ILE A 15 1.26 -0.03 -77.91
CA ILE A 15 2.67 -0.38 -78.09
C ILE A 15 3.35 0.54 -79.11
N LEU A 16 4.63 0.88 -78.90
CA LEU A 16 5.60 1.01 -79.99
C LEU A 16 7.03 0.72 -79.51
N LEU A 17 7.60 -0.33 -80.12
CA LEU A 17 9.00 -0.74 -80.10
C LEU A 17 9.95 0.44 -80.41
N THR A 18 11.16 0.42 -79.85
CA THR A 18 12.40 0.41 -80.66
C THR A 18 13.65 0.12 -79.83
N ALA A 19 14.49 -0.73 -80.42
CA ALA A 19 15.95 -0.77 -80.35
C ALA A 19 16.62 -1.17 -79.02
N THR A 20 16.86 -2.47 -78.93
CA THR A 20 18.15 -3.03 -78.50
C THR A 20 19.31 -2.38 -79.28
N PHE A 21 20.20 -1.69 -78.59
CA PHE A 21 21.63 -1.64 -78.92
C PHE A 21 22.43 -1.71 -77.60
N PRO A 22 23.56 -2.44 -77.60
CA PRO A 22 24.37 -2.67 -76.42
C PRO A 22 25.21 -1.42 -76.17
N PHE A 23 25.08 -0.82 -74.99
CA PHE A 23 26.13 0.07 -74.51
C PHE A 23 27.30 -0.78 -73.98
N PRO A 24 28.54 -0.36 -74.27
CA PRO A 24 29.75 -1.17 -74.17
C PRO A 24 30.05 -1.55 -72.71
N PRO A 25 30.95 -2.53 -72.46
CA PRO A 25 31.51 -2.69 -71.14
C PRO A 25 32.14 -1.36 -70.75
N ALA A 26 31.50 -0.64 -69.83
CA ALA A 26 32.16 0.42 -69.11
C ALA A 26 33.34 -0.26 -68.43
N GLN A 27 34.54 0.07 -68.89
CA GLN A 27 35.79 -0.25 -68.23
C GLN A 27 35.60 -0.11 -66.73
N ALA A 28 36.06 -1.12 -66.00
CA ALA A 28 36.29 -1.01 -64.58
C ALA A 28 37.11 0.27 -64.34
N ALA A 29 36.41 1.34 -63.98
CA ALA A 29 37.01 2.42 -63.24
C ALA A 29 37.21 1.84 -61.85
N ASP A 30 38.47 1.66 -61.49
CA ASP A 30 38.91 1.16 -60.19
C ASP A 30 38.06 1.76 -59.08
N ASN A 31 37.39 0.88 -58.34
CA ASN A 31 36.54 1.25 -57.20
C ASN A 31 37.43 1.86 -56.10
N PRO A 32 37.33 3.17 -55.79
CA PRO A 32 38.21 3.80 -54.80
C PRO A 32 37.98 3.24 -53.38
N GLU A 33 36.79 2.71 -53.09
CA GLU A 33 36.43 2.12 -51.80
C GLU A 33 37.02 0.73 -51.56
N ALA A 34 37.29 -0.04 -52.62
CA ALA A 34 38.00 -1.32 -52.49
C ALA A 34 39.47 -1.13 -52.08
N ALA A 35 40.04 0.05 -52.34
CA ALA A 35 41.43 0.38 -52.00
C ALA A 35 41.64 0.76 -50.52
N GLU A 36 40.58 1.09 -49.76
CA GLU A 36 40.70 1.56 -48.37
C GLU A 36 41.09 0.44 -47.39
N ASN A 37 40.81 -0.85 -47.69
CA ASN A 37 41.14 -1.99 -46.83
C ASN A 37 42.15 -2.98 -47.43
N THR A 38 42.73 -2.66 -48.59
CA THR A 38 43.74 -3.54 -49.21
C THR A 38 45.06 -3.43 -48.45
N ARG A 39 45.52 -4.56 -47.92
CA ARG A 39 46.82 -4.66 -47.27
C ARG A 39 47.93 -4.20 -48.24
N PRO A 40 48.86 -3.33 -47.83
CA PRO A 40 50.01 -2.95 -48.62
C PRO A 40 50.84 -4.16 -49.05
N THR A 41 51.36 -4.14 -50.29
CA THR A 41 52.13 -5.25 -50.88
C THR A 41 53.61 -4.96 -51.01
N THR A 42 54.01 -3.69 -50.98
CA THR A 42 55.41 -3.23 -50.99
C THR A 42 55.75 -2.40 -49.75
N VAL A 43 57.05 -2.23 -49.46
CA VAL A 43 57.52 -1.45 -48.30
C VAL A 43 57.12 0.03 -48.45
N GLU A 44 57.25 0.59 -49.65
CA GLU A 44 56.88 1.97 -49.96
C GLU A 44 55.37 2.18 -49.82
N GLU A 45 54.55 1.25 -50.32
CA GLU A 45 53.09 1.28 -50.13
C GLU A 45 52.73 1.26 -48.65
N ALA A 46 53.40 0.42 -47.85
CA ALA A 46 53.14 0.33 -46.41
C ALA A 46 53.45 1.65 -45.71
N ILE A 47 54.60 2.27 -45.98
CA ILE A 47 54.99 3.55 -45.37
C ILE A 47 54.05 4.68 -45.80
N GLN A 48 53.70 4.75 -47.09
CA GLN A 48 52.77 5.75 -47.61
C GLN A 48 51.37 5.58 -47.01
N ARG A 49 50.89 4.33 -46.90
CA ARG A 49 49.61 4.01 -46.30
C ARG A 49 49.57 4.40 -44.82
N ILE A 50 50.57 4.02 -44.05
CA ILE A 50 50.65 4.33 -42.62
C ILE A 50 50.70 5.85 -42.40
N ASN A 51 51.47 6.61 -43.20
CA ASN A 51 51.48 8.07 -43.10
C ASN A 51 50.17 8.72 -43.53
N ARG A 52 49.45 8.14 -44.51
CA ARG A 52 48.10 8.58 -44.87
C ARG A 52 47.11 8.35 -43.72
N ASP A 53 47.14 7.17 -43.11
CA ASP A 53 46.33 6.86 -41.92
C ASP A 53 46.63 7.85 -40.79
N MET A 54 47.91 8.21 -40.56
CA MET A 54 48.29 9.22 -39.55
C MET A 54 47.68 10.60 -39.82
N LYS A 55 47.60 10.99 -41.10
CA LYS A 55 46.92 12.23 -41.52
C LYS A 55 45.41 12.14 -41.31
N GLU A 56 44.79 11.04 -41.75
CA GLU A 56 43.34 10.86 -41.72
C GLU A 56 42.81 10.71 -40.29
N TYR A 57 43.48 9.92 -39.45
CA TYR A 57 42.98 9.55 -38.12
C TYR A 57 43.43 10.52 -37.04
N TYR A 58 44.58 11.19 -37.22
CA TYR A 58 45.19 12.01 -36.16
C TYR A 58 45.57 13.43 -36.63
N GLY A 59 45.34 13.76 -37.91
CA GLY A 59 45.68 15.07 -38.48
C GLY A 59 47.19 15.33 -38.58
N LEU A 60 48.00 14.27 -38.68
CA LEU A 60 49.47 14.36 -38.67
C LEU A 60 50.08 13.98 -40.02
N ASP A 61 50.51 14.98 -40.77
CA ASP A 61 51.20 14.80 -42.04
C ASP A 61 52.63 14.27 -41.85
N ASN A 62 52.97 13.22 -42.61
CA ASN A 62 54.32 12.63 -42.66
C ASN A 62 54.90 12.30 -41.26
N TYR A 63 54.05 11.76 -40.38
CA TYR A 63 54.42 11.46 -39.00
C TYR A 63 55.57 10.45 -38.89
N PHE A 64 55.66 9.48 -39.80
CA PHE A 64 56.78 8.54 -39.90
C PHE A 64 57.68 8.89 -41.09
N PRO A 65 58.63 9.83 -40.94
CA PRO A 65 59.59 10.19 -41.99
C PRO A 65 60.57 9.04 -42.28
N GLU A 66 61.36 9.12 -43.35
CA GLU A 66 62.36 8.09 -43.66
C GLU A 66 63.52 8.02 -42.65
N SER A 67 63.75 9.10 -41.90
CA SER A 67 64.76 9.17 -40.83
C SER A 67 64.42 10.19 -39.76
N ILE A 68 64.91 9.98 -38.55
CA ILE A 68 64.75 10.89 -37.40
C ILE A 68 66.11 11.30 -36.81
N PRO A 69 66.26 12.53 -36.28
CA PRO A 69 67.42 12.92 -35.50
C PRO A 69 67.32 12.40 -34.05
N LYS A 70 68.39 11.80 -33.52
CA LYS A 70 68.51 11.41 -32.11
C LYS A 70 69.97 11.49 -31.65
N ASP A 71 70.23 12.15 -30.51
CA ASP A 71 71.55 12.25 -29.88
C ASP A 71 72.70 12.63 -30.85
N GLY A 72 72.42 13.53 -31.79
CA GLY A 72 73.38 13.98 -32.81
C GLY A 72 73.56 13.02 -34.00
N GLN A 73 72.80 11.93 -34.08
CA GLN A 73 72.81 10.95 -35.17
C GLN A 73 71.49 10.96 -35.95
N THR A 74 71.56 10.58 -37.24
CA THR A 74 70.37 10.38 -38.09
C THR A 74 70.04 8.90 -38.16
N LEU A 75 68.91 8.50 -37.58
CA LEU A 75 68.44 7.11 -37.54
C LEU A 75 67.46 6.87 -38.69
N LYS A 76 67.72 5.86 -39.52
CA LYS A 76 66.85 5.49 -40.66
C LYS A 76 65.72 4.56 -40.23
N LEU A 77 64.56 4.64 -40.89
CA LEU A 77 63.47 3.69 -40.70
C LEU A 77 63.91 2.26 -41.06
N ARG A 78 63.57 1.29 -40.22
CA ARG A 78 63.84 -0.16 -40.36
C ARG A 78 62.93 -0.80 -41.41
N LYS A 79 63.17 -0.48 -42.68
CA LYS A 79 62.45 -1.03 -43.83
C LYS A 79 62.52 -2.57 -43.90
N ASP A 80 63.58 -3.16 -43.36
CA ASP A 80 63.77 -4.61 -43.26
C ASP A 80 62.71 -5.30 -42.39
N LEU A 81 62.23 -4.64 -41.32
CA LEU A 81 61.17 -5.19 -40.47
C LEU A 81 59.81 -5.20 -41.19
N ILE A 82 59.56 -4.19 -42.02
CA ILE A 82 58.36 -4.12 -42.87
C ILE A 82 58.41 -5.19 -43.95
N GLU A 83 59.56 -5.32 -44.63
CA GLU A 83 59.79 -6.34 -45.66
C GLU A 83 59.61 -7.77 -45.12
N LYS A 84 60.10 -8.04 -43.90
CA LYS A 84 59.90 -9.33 -43.22
C LYS A 84 58.42 -9.68 -43.01
N ARG A 85 57.54 -8.68 -42.81
CA ARG A 85 56.09 -8.90 -42.65
C ARG A 85 55.37 -9.07 -43.99
N LEU A 86 55.86 -8.40 -45.04
CA LEU A 86 55.37 -8.58 -46.42
C LEU A 86 55.72 -9.96 -46.98
N ASN A 87 56.92 -10.46 -46.64
CA ASN A 87 57.45 -11.75 -47.09
C ASN A 87 57.73 -12.69 -45.91
N PRO A 88 56.70 -13.15 -45.19
CA PRO A 88 56.91 -13.93 -44.00
C PRO A 88 57.41 -15.35 -44.34
N PRO A 89 58.19 -16.00 -43.45
CA PRO A 89 58.74 -17.32 -43.71
C PRO A 89 57.63 -18.39 -43.81
N PRO A 90 57.85 -19.50 -44.55
CA PRO A 90 56.83 -20.53 -44.78
C PRO A 90 56.44 -21.32 -43.52
N VAL A 91 57.29 -21.36 -42.50
CA VAL A 91 57.00 -21.99 -41.20
C VAL A 91 56.89 -20.91 -40.14
N GLN A 92 55.73 -20.81 -39.49
CA GLN A 92 55.41 -19.81 -38.48
C GLN A 92 54.56 -20.42 -37.37
N THR A 93 54.75 -19.92 -36.16
CA THR A 93 53.82 -20.13 -35.06
C THR A 93 52.48 -19.43 -35.36
N LYS A 94 51.40 -19.86 -34.70
CA LYS A 94 50.10 -19.17 -34.80
C LYS A 94 50.22 -17.68 -34.41
N ARG A 95 51.09 -17.35 -33.44
CA ARG A 95 51.37 -15.98 -32.97
C ARG A 95 52.08 -15.15 -34.05
N GLU A 96 53.09 -15.70 -34.72
CA GLU A 96 53.76 -15.04 -35.84
C GLU A 96 52.83 -14.84 -37.03
N ALA A 97 52.00 -15.84 -37.35
CA ALA A 97 51.07 -15.76 -38.47
C ALA A 97 50.02 -14.64 -38.32
N ARG A 98 49.55 -14.37 -37.08
CA ARG A 98 48.64 -13.26 -36.76
C ARG A 98 49.23 -11.89 -37.06
N LYS A 99 50.56 -11.75 -36.94
CA LYS A 99 51.28 -10.50 -37.20
C LYS A 99 51.57 -10.25 -38.68
N ASN A 100 51.37 -11.23 -39.57
CA ASN A 100 51.70 -11.09 -40.99
C ASN A 100 50.96 -9.93 -41.63
N ASN A 101 49.73 -9.63 -41.22
CA ASN A 101 48.94 -8.55 -41.81
C ASN A 101 49.21 -7.17 -41.19
N THR A 102 50.31 -7.01 -40.47
CA THR A 102 50.59 -5.81 -39.68
C THR A 102 52.07 -5.39 -39.75
N PHE A 103 52.35 -4.13 -39.47
CA PHE A 103 53.69 -3.53 -39.57
C PHE A 103 54.13 -2.88 -38.27
N GLN A 104 55.45 -2.77 -38.07
CA GLN A 104 56.06 -2.04 -36.96
C GLN A 104 56.89 -0.89 -37.53
N MET A 105 56.70 0.32 -37.00
CA MET A 105 57.43 1.52 -37.42
C MET A 105 58.53 1.81 -36.39
N VAL A 106 59.77 1.51 -36.78
CA VAL A 106 60.94 1.55 -35.88
C VAL A 106 62.15 2.13 -36.62
N TYR A 107 62.99 2.90 -35.94
CA TYR A 107 64.17 3.59 -36.49
C TYR A 107 65.48 3.08 -35.91
N GLY A 108 66.56 3.19 -36.68
CA GLY A 108 67.93 2.90 -36.24
C GLY A 108 68.33 1.45 -36.46
N SER A 109 68.80 0.78 -35.40
CA SER A 109 69.21 -0.63 -35.40
C SER A 109 68.94 -1.25 -34.03
N ASN A 110 69.03 -2.58 -33.93
CA ASN A 110 68.89 -3.28 -32.65
C ASN A 110 69.91 -2.74 -31.63
N HIS A 111 69.50 -2.58 -30.37
CA HIS A 111 70.37 -2.07 -29.31
C HIS A 111 69.88 -2.53 -27.92
N GLY A 112 70.70 -2.28 -26.89
CA GLY A 112 70.43 -2.71 -25.52
C GLY A 112 71.05 -4.08 -25.21
N ASP A 113 70.52 -4.75 -24.20
CA ASP A 113 71.07 -6.03 -23.74
C ASP A 113 70.86 -7.14 -24.77
N GLU A 114 71.86 -8.00 -24.90
CA GLU A 114 71.79 -9.21 -25.71
C GLU A 114 71.75 -10.42 -24.80
N LEU A 115 70.84 -11.36 -25.09
CA LEU A 115 70.77 -12.62 -24.36
C LEU A 115 70.35 -13.77 -25.27
N VAL A 116 70.69 -14.99 -24.89
CA VAL A 116 70.23 -16.20 -25.59
C VAL A 116 68.94 -16.69 -24.93
N HIS A 117 67.81 -16.56 -25.63
CA HIS A 117 66.52 -17.07 -25.19
C HIS A 117 66.03 -18.14 -26.16
N LYS A 118 65.67 -19.32 -25.64
CA LYS A 118 65.20 -20.48 -26.42
C LYS A 118 66.09 -20.83 -27.62
N GLY A 119 67.40 -20.78 -27.43
CA GLY A 119 68.40 -21.12 -28.45
C GLY A 119 68.62 -20.05 -29.53
N ARG A 120 68.06 -18.84 -29.38
CA ARG A 120 68.24 -17.70 -30.29
C ARG A 120 68.85 -16.51 -29.54
N LEU A 121 69.79 -15.81 -30.17
CA LEU A 121 70.27 -14.52 -29.68
C LEU A 121 69.16 -13.49 -29.91
N VAL A 122 68.64 -12.90 -28.84
CA VAL A 122 67.64 -11.84 -28.87
C VAL A 122 68.24 -10.57 -28.27
N VAL A 123 67.88 -9.43 -28.86
CA VAL A 123 68.33 -8.10 -28.43
C VAL A 123 67.13 -7.35 -27.86
N ARG A 124 67.32 -6.67 -26.72
CA ARG A 124 66.27 -6.00 -25.94
C ARG A 124 65.37 -5.11 -26.79
N TYR A 125 65.97 -4.26 -27.61
CA TYR A 125 65.23 -3.30 -28.41
C TYR A 125 65.48 -3.51 -29.91
N SER A 126 64.40 -3.43 -30.68
CA SER A 126 64.41 -3.53 -32.14
C SER A 126 64.77 -2.20 -32.83
N GLY A 127 64.80 -1.11 -32.06
CA GLY A 127 65.18 0.23 -32.48
C GLY A 127 64.39 1.27 -31.70
N PHE A 128 64.12 2.43 -32.32
CA PHE A 128 63.48 3.58 -31.67
C PHE A 128 62.14 3.96 -32.31
N SER A 129 61.22 4.50 -31.53
CA SER A 129 60.01 5.18 -32.01
C SER A 129 60.37 6.49 -32.72
N VAL A 130 59.40 7.13 -33.38
CA VAL A 130 59.62 8.44 -34.03
C VAL A 130 60.11 9.52 -33.05
N ASN A 131 59.70 9.42 -31.78
CA ASN A 131 60.11 10.35 -30.71
C ASN A 131 61.42 9.92 -30.04
N GLY A 132 62.10 8.90 -30.55
CA GLY A 132 63.38 8.43 -30.06
C GLY A 132 63.31 7.55 -28.81
N GLN A 133 62.14 7.04 -28.41
CA GLN A 133 62.03 6.09 -27.29
C GLN A 133 62.37 4.67 -27.77
N SER A 134 63.02 3.85 -26.94
CA SER A 134 63.36 2.48 -27.32
C SER A 134 62.09 1.62 -27.47
N VAL A 135 62.03 0.79 -28.51
CA VAL A 135 60.91 -0.12 -28.80
C VAL A 135 61.37 -1.56 -28.58
N SER A 136 60.69 -2.28 -27.69
CA SER A 136 61.02 -3.66 -27.34
C SER A 136 60.92 -4.62 -28.54
N SER A 137 61.75 -5.66 -28.54
CA SER A 137 61.72 -6.72 -29.55
C SER A 137 60.67 -7.77 -29.21
N ASP A 138 60.00 -8.34 -30.23
CA ASP A 138 58.89 -9.32 -30.11
C ASP A 138 59.21 -10.58 -29.26
N ASP A 139 60.49 -10.95 -29.13
CA ASP A 139 60.95 -12.21 -28.53
C ASP A 139 61.90 -12.01 -27.33
N PHE A 140 62.07 -10.77 -26.85
CA PHE A 140 62.89 -10.53 -25.67
C PHE A 140 62.11 -10.94 -24.41
N PRO A 141 62.68 -11.79 -23.52
CA PRO A 141 62.01 -12.18 -22.29
C PRO A 141 61.83 -10.98 -21.36
N TRP A 142 60.87 -11.06 -20.44
CA TRP A 142 60.69 -10.02 -19.44
C TRP A 142 61.85 -10.03 -18.45
N ASP A 143 62.27 -8.84 -18.03
CA ASP A 143 63.30 -8.73 -16.99
C ASP A 143 62.85 -9.43 -15.70
N ALA A 144 63.78 -10.17 -15.08
CA ALA A 144 63.56 -11.02 -13.91
C ALA A 144 62.68 -10.38 -12.80
N GLY A 145 61.79 -11.18 -12.19
CA GLY A 145 61.08 -10.85 -10.96
C GLY A 145 59.57 -10.60 -11.07
N TRP A 146 58.85 -11.32 -11.94
CA TRP A 146 57.38 -11.20 -12.03
C TRP A 146 56.73 -12.41 -11.36
N SER A 147 55.92 -12.16 -10.33
CA SER A 147 55.42 -13.13 -9.34
C SER A 147 54.28 -14.05 -9.84
N GLY A 148 54.26 -14.39 -11.13
CA GLY A 148 53.10 -15.07 -11.76
C GLY A 148 51.84 -14.21 -11.80
N THR A 149 51.93 -12.91 -11.49
CA THR A 149 50.82 -11.97 -11.52
C THR A 149 50.44 -11.67 -12.98
N GLN A 150 49.14 -11.75 -13.29
CA GLN A 150 48.65 -11.44 -14.62
C GLN A 150 48.76 -9.93 -14.90
N ILE A 151 48.94 -9.54 -16.17
CA ILE A 151 49.22 -8.15 -16.56
C ILE A 151 48.16 -7.17 -16.00
N GLN A 152 46.88 -7.57 -15.99
CA GLN A 152 45.79 -6.73 -15.46
C GLN A 152 45.77 -6.58 -13.93
N ASP A 153 46.50 -7.45 -13.21
CA ASP A 153 46.49 -7.53 -11.75
C ASP A 153 47.65 -6.74 -11.11
N TYR A 154 48.55 -6.17 -11.94
CA TYR A 154 49.61 -5.31 -11.44
C TYR A 154 49.07 -4.03 -10.79
N ASN A 155 49.88 -3.48 -9.89
CA ASN A 155 49.64 -2.17 -9.29
C ASN A 155 49.98 -1.05 -10.29
N LEU A 156 49.17 -0.93 -11.34
CA LEU A 156 49.33 0.06 -12.40
C LEU A 156 49.17 1.48 -11.85
N ILE A 157 50.05 2.38 -12.27
CA ILE A 157 50.01 3.80 -11.91
C ILE A 157 49.10 4.52 -12.90
N PRO A 158 47.95 5.07 -12.48
CA PRO A 158 47.06 5.82 -13.38
C PRO A 158 47.70 7.15 -13.77
N GLU A 159 47.51 7.54 -15.03
CA GLU A 159 48.08 8.75 -15.64
C GLU A 159 49.57 8.95 -15.32
N PRO A 160 50.44 7.98 -15.70
CA PRO A 160 51.85 7.99 -15.29
C PRO A 160 52.60 9.25 -15.74
N TRP A 161 52.23 9.83 -16.88
CA TRP A 161 52.78 11.10 -17.39
C TRP A 161 52.49 12.32 -16.51
N ASN A 162 51.53 12.23 -15.56
CA ASN A 162 51.22 13.27 -14.59
C ASN A 162 51.85 13.01 -13.19
N LYS A 163 52.64 11.94 -13.03
CA LYS A 163 53.23 11.56 -11.74
C LYS A 163 54.72 11.88 -11.71
N THR A 164 55.12 12.82 -10.86
CA THR A 164 56.53 13.26 -10.67
C THR A 164 57.51 12.09 -10.52
N ARG A 165 57.15 11.07 -9.72
CA ARG A 165 57.99 9.88 -9.50
C ARG A 165 58.26 9.05 -10.77
N VAL A 166 57.38 9.13 -11.76
CA VAL A 166 57.51 8.42 -13.04
C VAL A 166 58.21 9.32 -14.06
N THR A 167 57.80 10.58 -14.15
CA THR A 167 58.36 11.55 -15.10
C THR A 167 59.82 11.86 -14.83
N GLU A 168 60.25 11.95 -13.56
CA GLU A 168 61.66 12.16 -13.20
C GLU A 168 62.52 10.90 -13.43
N LYS A 169 61.98 9.71 -13.13
CA LYS A 169 62.73 8.44 -13.26
C LYS A 169 62.92 8.02 -14.72
N TYR A 170 61.87 8.13 -15.53
CA TYR A 170 61.85 7.64 -16.91
C TYR A 170 61.90 8.73 -17.97
N GLY A 171 61.93 10.00 -17.56
CA GLY A 171 62.02 11.15 -18.47
C GLY A 171 60.79 11.32 -19.37
N ILE A 172 59.66 10.67 -19.06
CA ILE A 172 58.44 10.77 -19.86
C ILE A 172 57.72 12.09 -19.65
N ARG A 173 56.97 12.53 -20.66
CA ARG A 173 56.13 13.73 -20.63
C ARG A 173 54.78 13.43 -21.27
N PRO A 174 53.70 14.09 -20.83
CA PRO A 174 52.39 13.94 -21.45
C PRO A 174 52.47 14.23 -22.95
N ASN A 175 51.86 13.38 -23.76
CA ASN A 175 51.74 13.58 -25.20
C ASN A 175 50.27 13.49 -25.66
N ARG A 176 50.02 13.80 -26.92
CA ARG A 176 48.65 13.95 -27.47
C ARG A 176 47.88 12.63 -27.65
N PHE A 177 48.55 11.50 -27.49
CA PHE A 177 47.97 10.16 -27.60
C PHE A 177 47.70 9.53 -26.22
N ASP A 178 48.24 10.10 -25.15
CA ASP A 178 47.87 9.76 -23.79
C ASP A 178 46.41 10.14 -23.56
N LYS A 179 45.60 9.18 -23.07
CA LYS A 179 44.14 9.36 -22.98
C LYS A 179 43.48 9.84 -24.27
N TYR A 180 43.98 9.36 -25.42
CA TYR A 180 43.45 9.75 -26.73
C TYR A 180 41.92 9.59 -26.78
N LYS A 181 41.25 10.63 -27.25
CA LYS A 181 39.80 10.64 -27.45
C LYS A 181 39.43 11.42 -28.71
N ASP A 182 38.90 10.70 -29.69
CA ASP A 182 38.29 11.25 -30.89
C ASP A 182 37.03 10.45 -31.26
N PRO A 183 35.84 10.94 -30.86
CA PRO A 183 34.57 10.30 -31.19
C PRO A 183 34.24 10.30 -32.69
N ALA A 184 34.93 11.10 -33.52
CA ALA A 184 34.73 11.12 -34.97
C ALA A 184 35.54 10.06 -35.71
N ASN A 185 36.55 9.46 -35.06
CA ASN A 185 37.32 8.37 -35.65
C ASN A 185 36.46 7.10 -35.71
N LYS A 186 36.02 6.73 -36.92
CA LYS A 186 35.13 5.59 -37.19
C LYS A 186 35.67 4.22 -36.72
N TYR A 187 36.96 4.12 -36.38
CA TYR A 187 37.60 2.90 -35.92
C TYR A 187 37.70 2.79 -34.39
N LEU A 188 37.27 3.80 -33.63
CA LEU A 188 37.28 3.82 -32.17
C LEU A 188 35.86 3.78 -31.61
N SER A 189 35.43 2.64 -31.03
CA SER A 189 34.04 2.41 -30.55
C SER A 189 33.55 3.40 -29.50
N ASP A 190 34.42 3.85 -28.61
CA ASP A 190 34.13 4.86 -27.57
C ASP A 190 34.92 6.17 -27.79
N GLY A 191 35.51 6.30 -28.99
CA GLY A 191 36.45 7.35 -29.34
C GLY A 191 37.86 7.17 -28.75
N THR A 192 38.15 6.10 -27.99
CA THR A 192 39.46 5.88 -27.33
C THR A 192 40.19 4.64 -27.86
N PHE A 193 41.47 4.50 -27.53
CA PHE A 193 42.27 3.30 -27.88
C PHE A 193 41.97 2.07 -27.00
N GLU A 194 41.01 2.11 -26.08
CA GLU A 194 40.77 1.05 -25.09
C GLU A 194 40.64 -0.34 -25.72
N GLN A 195 39.77 -0.48 -26.72
CA GLN A 195 39.53 -1.77 -27.38
C GLN A 195 40.75 -2.26 -28.17
N LEU A 196 41.57 -1.35 -28.70
CA LEU A 196 42.80 -1.72 -29.41
C LEU A 196 43.89 -2.17 -28.44
N ILE A 197 43.96 -1.58 -27.25
CA ILE A 197 44.87 -2.02 -26.20
C ILE A 197 44.47 -3.43 -25.75
N ILE A 198 43.18 -3.65 -25.45
CA ILE A 198 42.65 -4.97 -25.09
C ILE A 198 42.93 -5.99 -26.20
N GLN A 199 42.68 -5.64 -27.46
CA GLN A 199 42.95 -6.53 -28.59
C GLN A 199 44.44 -6.81 -28.78
N GLY A 200 45.31 -5.83 -28.53
CA GLY A 200 46.75 -6.01 -28.56
C GLY A 200 47.21 -6.98 -27.48
N LEU A 201 46.73 -6.81 -26.25
CA LEU A 201 46.99 -7.71 -25.13
C LEU A 201 46.43 -9.12 -25.39
N ASN A 202 45.23 -9.24 -25.95
CA ASN A 202 44.65 -10.52 -26.36
C ASN A 202 45.55 -11.22 -27.38
N THR A 203 46.04 -10.47 -28.37
CA THR A 203 46.86 -11.01 -29.46
C THR A 203 48.24 -11.46 -28.98
N GLU A 204 48.88 -10.67 -28.11
CA GLU A 204 50.25 -10.92 -27.65
C GLU A 204 50.37 -11.80 -26.41
N TYR A 205 49.35 -11.83 -25.54
CA TYR A 205 49.51 -12.35 -24.18
C TYR A 205 48.37 -13.28 -23.69
N ALA A 206 47.17 -13.22 -24.25
CA ALA A 206 46.05 -14.03 -23.73
C ALA A 206 46.28 -15.54 -23.94
N GLY A 207 46.09 -16.31 -22.86
CA GLY A 207 46.27 -17.78 -22.87
C GLY A 207 47.71 -18.22 -23.13
N ILE A 208 48.67 -17.30 -23.04
CA ILE A 208 50.09 -17.60 -23.17
C ILE A 208 50.67 -17.78 -21.77
N PRO A 209 51.27 -18.94 -21.48
CA PRO A 209 51.85 -19.20 -20.17
C PRO A 209 53.13 -18.40 -19.94
N TYR A 210 53.42 -18.10 -18.68
CA TYR A 210 54.60 -17.34 -18.24
C TYR A 210 55.91 -17.95 -18.77
N SER A 211 55.97 -19.27 -18.99
CA SER A 211 57.12 -19.95 -19.62
C SER A 211 57.56 -19.39 -20.98
N GLU A 212 56.70 -18.67 -21.68
CA GLU A 212 57.05 -18.01 -22.94
C GLU A 212 57.85 -16.73 -22.78
N PHE A 213 57.83 -16.10 -21.60
CA PHE A 213 58.44 -14.79 -21.33
C PHE A 213 59.55 -14.84 -20.27
N MET A 214 59.81 -16.00 -19.66
CA MET A 214 60.82 -16.20 -18.62
C MET A 214 62.26 -16.15 -19.14
N TYR A 215 63.14 -15.49 -18.40
CA TYR A 215 64.59 -15.59 -18.56
C TYR A 215 65.15 -16.74 -17.70
N ASP A 216 65.95 -17.64 -18.30
CA ASP A 216 66.72 -18.70 -17.62
C ASP A 216 65.95 -19.56 -16.58
N ASN A 217 64.67 -19.88 -16.85
CA ASN A 217 63.78 -20.62 -15.95
C ASN A 217 63.60 -20.01 -14.54
N GLN A 218 63.87 -18.72 -14.35
CA GLN A 218 63.63 -18.04 -13.08
C GLN A 218 62.13 -18.03 -12.76
N ASP A 219 61.77 -18.39 -11.52
CA ASP A 219 60.38 -18.52 -11.04
C ASP A 219 59.54 -19.61 -11.75
N SER A 220 60.14 -20.79 -11.98
CA SER A 220 59.53 -21.94 -12.68
C SER A 220 58.19 -22.42 -12.11
N ASP A 221 57.90 -22.11 -10.85
CA ASP A 221 56.62 -22.47 -10.21
C ASP A 221 55.43 -21.77 -10.88
N TYR A 222 55.65 -20.61 -11.52
CA TYR A 222 54.63 -19.88 -12.26
C TYR A 222 54.62 -20.17 -13.75
N ALA A 223 55.47 -21.08 -14.24
CA ALA A 223 55.67 -21.32 -15.67
C ALA A 223 54.37 -21.66 -16.43
N LYS A 224 53.36 -22.23 -15.77
CA LYS A 224 52.05 -22.60 -16.35
C LYS A 224 50.95 -21.55 -16.19
N VAL A 225 51.23 -20.44 -15.50
CA VAL A 225 50.24 -19.38 -15.26
C VAL A 225 50.12 -18.54 -16.52
N ASP A 226 48.90 -18.35 -17.01
CA ASP A 226 48.66 -17.44 -18.14
C ASP A 226 48.99 -16.01 -17.73
N VAL A 227 49.74 -15.30 -18.57
CA VAL A 227 50.21 -13.95 -18.23
C VAL A 227 49.11 -12.89 -18.34
N TYR A 228 48.03 -13.18 -19.07
CA TYR A 228 46.92 -12.25 -19.26
C TYR A 228 45.64 -13.04 -19.54
N LYS A 229 44.53 -12.58 -18.95
CA LYS A 229 43.20 -13.12 -19.20
C LYS A 229 42.55 -12.36 -20.35
N GLU A 230 42.00 -13.09 -21.31
CA GLU A 230 41.35 -12.51 -22.48
C GLU A 230 40.27 -11.49 -22.08
N GLY A 231 40.32 -10.29 -22.67
CA GLY A 231 39.39 -9.20 -22.39
C GLY A 231 39.50 -8.53 -21.02
N ALA A 232 40.51 -8.88 -20.22
CA ALA A 232 40.59 -8.39 -18.85
C ALA A 232 40.94 -6.89 -18.78
N LYS A 233 40.28 -6.20 -17.85
CA LYS A 233 40.57 -4.80 -17.48
C LYS A 233 41.46 -4.74 -16.25
N PRO A 234 42.16 -3.61 -16.01
CA PRO A 234 42.90 -3.39 -14.77
C PRO A 234 42.05 -3.71 -13.52
N SER A 235 42.53 -4.63 -12.69
CA SER A 235 41.82 -5.17 -11.52
C SER A 235 41.46 -4.12 -10.46
N LYS A 236 42.23 -3.02 -10.40
CA LYS A 236 42.01 -1.89 -9.49
C LYS A 236 41.06 -0.82 -10.05
N GLY A 237 40.35 -1.14 -11.13
CA GLY A 237 39.39 -0.25 -11.79
C GLY A 237 40.02 0.65 -12.85
N GLY A 238 39.16 1.38 -13.59
CA GLY A 238 39.55 2.19 -14.74
C GLY A 238 39.64 1.40 -16.05
N ASN A 239 40.00 2.09 -17.12
CA ASN A 239 40.24 1.52 -18.45
C ASN A 239 41.74 1.45 -18.73
N TRP A 240 42.22 0.53 -19.57
CA TRP A 240 43.63 0.44 -19.95
C TRP A 240 44.22 1.78 -20.42
N ILE A 241 43.48 2.54 -21.22
CA ILE A 241 43.89 3.86 -21.74
C ILE A 241 44.18 4.89 -20.64
N ASP A 242 43.72 4.68 -19.41
CA ASP A 242 44.05 5.52 -18.26
C ASP A 242 45.48 5.27 -17.72
N TYR A 243 46.07 4.12 -18.05
CA TYR A 243 47.35 3.64 -17.53
C TYR A 243 48.47 3.61 -18.57
N VAL A 244 48.14 3.50 -19.87
CA VAL A 244 49.12 3.36 -20.95
C VAL A 244 49.64 4.74 -21.41
N HIS A 245 50.93 5.01 -21.20
CA HIS A 245 51.62 6.13 -21.86
C HIS A 245 51.90 5.77 -23.31
N VAL A 246 51.23 6.42 -24.27
CA VAL A 246 51.26 6.01 -25.68
C VAL A 246 52.49 6.59 -26.39
N LEU A 247 53.46 5.76 -26.72
CA LEU A 247 54.71 6.20 -27.39
C LEU A 247 54.47 6.46 -28.88
N GLN A 248 53.63 5.62 -29.50
CA GLN A 248 53.17 5.78 -30.87
C GLN A 248 51.74 5.20 -31.02
N PRO A 249 50.84 5.89 -31.74
CA PRO A 249 49.47 5.41 -31.93
C PRO A 249 49.41 4.29 -33.00
N PRO A 250 48.38 3.44 -32.97
CA PRO A 250 48.13 2.46 -34.03
C PRO A 250 47.61 3.13 -35.32
N THR A 251 47.76 2.47 -36.46
CA THR A 251 47.04 2.83 -37.70
C THR A 251 46.20 1.65 -38.22
N MET A 252 45.74 1.69 -39.48
CA MET A 252 45.01 0.57 -40.05
C MET A 252 45.85 -0.72 -40.00
N PHE A 253 47.14 -0.61 -40.34
CA PHE A 253 48.03 -1.75 -40.45
C PHE A 253 49.27 -1.68 -39.55
N SER A 254 49.63 -0.53 -38.97
CA SER A 254 50.78 -0.47 -38.05
C SER A 254 50.38 -0.56 -36.59
N TRP A 255 51.17 -1.30 -35.82
CA TRP A 255 51.01 -1.41 -34.38
C TRP A 255 51.31 -0.07 -33.70
N GLY A 256 50.47 0.28 -32.74
CA GLY A 256 50.81 1.26 -31.73
C GLY A 256 51.52 0.58 -30.56
N PHE A 257 52.22 1.37 -29.76
CA PHE A 257 52.90 0.89 -28.56
C PHE A 257 52.81 1.94 -27.48
N GLY A 258 52.55 1.49 -26.27
CA GLY A 258 52.63 2.30 -25.08
C GLY A 258 53.35 1.58 -23.96
N THR A 259 53.49 2.24 -22.83
CA THR A 259 54.15 1.68 -21.65
C THR A 259 53.28 1.93 -20.44
N VAL A 260 53.01 0.89 -19.65
CA VAL A 260 52.42 1.03 -18.31
C VAL A 260 53.53 1.07 -17.28
N TYR A 261 53.27 1.79 -16.19
CA TYR A 261 54.18 1.90 -15.08
C TYR A 261 53.55 1.27 -13.86
N MET A 262 54.32 0.43 -13.17
CA MET A 262 53.85 -0.34 -12.03
C MET A 262 54.59 0.10 -10.78
N ASP A 263 53.85 0.30 -9.71
CA ASP A 263 54.43 0.61 -8.42
C ASP A 263 54.73 -0.68 -7.65
N ASN A 264 56.01 -1.09 -7.68
CA ASN A 264 56.51 -2.22 -6.92
C ASN A 264 57.18 -1.72 -5.65
N SER A 265 56.61 -2.06 -4.49
CA SER A 265 57.01 -1.58 -3.16
C SER A 265 58.48 -1.85 -2.81
N ASN A 266 59.13 -2.81 -3.48
CA ASN A 266 60.51 -3.23 -3.21
C ASN A 266 61.56 -2.68 -4.19
N ILE A 267 61.18 -2.51 -5.46
CA ILE A 267 62.12 -2.19 -6.55
C ILE A 267 61.89 -0.75 -7.06
N GLY A 268 60.87 -0.08 -6.52
CA GLY A 268 60.37 1.22 -7.00
C GLY A 268 59.53 1.05 -8.26
N VAL A 269 59.24 2.18 -8.93
CA VAL A 269 58.43 2.15 -10.16
C VAL A 269 59.15 1.34 -11.24
N THR A 270 58.54 0.31 -11.79
CA THR A 270 58.99 -0.46 -12.98
C THR A 270 58.03 -0.23 -14.16
N TYR A 271 58.29 -0.83 -15.32
CA TYR A 271 57.49 -0.62 -16.53
C TYR A 271 57.28 -1.90 -17.35
N LEU A 272 56.26 -1.89 -18.19
CA LEU A 272 55.98 -2.92 -19.19
C LEU A 272 55.43 -2.26 -20.45
N ASP A 273 55.96 -2.67 -21.59
CA ASP A 273 55.44 -2.22 -22.87
C ASP A 273 54.14 -2.94 -23.20
N ILE A 274 53.13 -2.17 -23.58
CA ILE A 274 51.80 -2.60 -23.93
C ILE A 274 51.59 -2.41 -25.43
N PRO A 275 51.29 -3.48 -26.17
CA PRO A 275 50.94 -3.40 -27.58
C PRO A 275 49.56 -2.76 -27.75
N ILE A 276 49.42 -1.91 -28.77
CA ILE A 276 48.14 -1.36 -29.19
C ILE A 276 47.85 -1.87 -30.60
N ALA A 277 46.81 -2.68 -30.75
CA ALA A 277 46.52 -3.36 -32.01
C ALA A 277 46.27 -2.35 -33.16
N PRO A 278 46.66 -2.68 -34.41
CA PRO A 278 46.17 -1.99 -35.59
C PRO A 278 44.66 -2.19 -35.76
N TYR A 279 43.98 -1.26 -36.44
CA TYR A 279 42.53 -1.36 -36.65
C TYR A 279 42.11 -2.62 -37.40
N ALA A 280 42.95 -3.13 -38.31
CA ALA A 280 42.69 -4.35 -39.07
C ALA A 280 42.63 -5.64 -38.21
N LEU A 281 43.03 -5.58 -36.93
CA LEU A 281 42.97 -6.72 -36.01
C LEU A 281 41.73 -6.72 -35.09
N LEU A 282 40.88 -5.69 -35.13
CA LEU A 282 39.63 -5.70 -34.36
C LEU A 282 38.65 -6.69 -34.99
N GLU A 283 38.27 -7.73 -34.26
CA GLU A 283 37.21 -8.66 -34.68
C GLU A 283 35.86 -7.94 -34.70
N SER A 284 35.07 -8.20 -35.74
CA SER A 284 33.70 -7.72 -35.85
C SER A 284 32.77 -8.68 -35.11
N ASP A 285 32.07 -8.17 -34.10
CA ASP A 285 31.35 -8.94 -33.10
C ASP A 285 30.15 -8.16 -32.53
N LEU A 286 29.14 -8.89 -32.08
CA LEU A 286 28.01 -8.45 -31.29
C LEU A 286 28.13 -9.03 -29.88
N SER A 287 27.67 -8.26 -28.88
CA SER A 287 27.60 -8.75 -27.51
C SER A 287 26.39 -8.18 -26.79
N ALA A 288 25.75 -8.99 -25.95
CA ALA A 288 24.63 -8.59 -25.11
C ALA A 288 25.01 -8.59 -23.63
N SER A 289 24.45 -7.67 -22.86
CA SER A 289 24.57 -7.61 -21.39
C SER A 289 23.30 -7.04 -20.76
N PHE A 290 22.96 -7.46 -19.53
CA PHE A 290 21.89 -6.80 -18.77
C PHE A 290 22.39 -5.43 -18.30
N GLU A 291 21.73 -4.36 -18.76
CA GLU A 291 21.96 -3.01 -18.24
C GLU A 291 21.11 -2.73 -17.01
N LYS A 292 19.94 -3.37 -16.93
CA LYS A 292 19.07 -3.33 -15.76
C LYS A 292 18.35 -4.67 -15.63
N LEU A 293 18.56 -5.35 -14.50
CA LEU A 293 17.84 -6.56 -14.14
C LEU A 293 17.44 -6.45 -12.66
N PRO A 294 16.19 -6.09 -12.34
CA PRO A 294 15.72 -6.02 -10.96
C PRO A 294 15.83 -7.39 -10.27
N HIS A 295 16.35 -7.46 -9.05
CA HIS A 295 16.49 -8.73 -8.35
C HIS A 295 15.16 -9.30 -7.84
N GLU A 296 14.19 -8.42 -7.56
CA GLU A 296 12.93 -8.78 -6.93
C GLU A 296 11.81 -7.76 -7.21
N ALA A 297 10.56 -8.22 -7.13
CA ALA A 297 9.37 -7.38 -7.33
C ALA A 297 8.14 -8.01 -6.65
N ALA A 298 7.21 -7.19 -6.18
CA ALA A 298 5.94 -7.67 -5.62
C ALA A 298 4.93 -7.96 -6.74
N LYS A 299 4.04 -8.95 -6.55
CA LYS A 299 2.94 -9.23 -7.48
C LYS A 299 2.14 -7.96 -7.80
N GLY A 300 1.93 -7.69 -9.09
CA GLY A 300 1.21 -6.51 -9.57
C GLY A 300 2.07 -5.26 -9.78
N GLU A 301 3.34 -5.27 -9.36
CA GLU A 301 4.30 -4.19 -9.61
C GLU A 301 4.76 -4.20 -11.07
N GLN A 302 5.00 -3.02 -11.64
CA GLN A 302 5.58 -2.92 -12.97
C GLN A 302 7.10 -3.12 -12.91
N VAL A 303 7.60 -4.08 -13.68
CA VAL A 303 9.01 -4.44 -13.77
C VAL A 303 9.54 -4.10 -15.15
N GLN A 304 10.73 -3.50 -15.21
CA GLN A 304 11.42 -3.20 -16.46
C GLN A 304 12.83 -3.79 -16.46
N VAL A 305 13.12 -4.59 -17.48
CA VAL A 305 14.43 -5.17 -17.77
C VAL A 305 15.02 -4.43 -18.97
N ALA A 306 16.31 -4.12 -18.92
CA ALA A 306 17.06 -3.49 -20.01
C ALA A 306 18.24 -4.36 -20.42
N VAL A 307 18.36 -4.61 -21.72
CA VAL A 307 19.51 -5.31 -22.32
C VAL A 307 20.22 -4.36 -23.27
N ARG A 308 21.53 -4.24 -23.07
CA ARG A 308 22.43 -3.51 -23.96
C ARG A 308 23.07 -4.47 -24.94
N VAL A 309 22.95 -4.16 -26.22
CA VAL A 309 23.62 -4.87 -27.31
C VAL A 309 24.68 -3.94 -27.91
N ASN A 310 25.95 -4.34 -27.83
CA ASN A 310 27.07 -3.62 -28.43
C ASN A 310 27.50 -4.28 -29.74
N SER A 311 27.96 -3.46 -30.69
CA SER A 311 28.57 -3.91 -31.95
C SER A 311 29.99 -3.38 -32.05
N THR A 312 30.90 -4.19 -32.60
CA THR A 312 32.24 -3.77 -33.04
C THR A 312 32.35 -3.77 -34.57
N PHE A 313 31.26 -3.95 -35.31
CA PHE A 313 31.28 -3.88 -36.77
C PHE A 313 31.59 -2.44 -37.24
N ALA A 314 32.52 -2.32 -38.19
CA ALA A 314 32.94 -1.05 -38.76
C ALA A 314 31.82 -0.34 -39.57
N ASP A 315 30.88 -1.13 -40.10
CA ASP A 315 29.70 -0.66 -40.81
C ASP A 315 28.44 -0.92 -39.97
N PRO A 316 27.34 -0.17 -40.20
CA PRO A 316 26.05 -0.51 -39.62
C PRO A 316 25.63 -1.94 -39.97
N VAL A 317 25.13 -2.67 -38.96
CA VAL A 317 24.70 -4.06 -39.12
C VAL A 317 23.26 -4.24 -38.67
N THR A 318 22.51 -4.99 -39.46
CA THR A 318 21.18 -5.47 -39.07
C THR A 318 21.32 -6.85 -38.45
N THR A 319 20.72 -7.06 -37.28
CA THR A 319 20.75 -8.33 -36.56
C THR A 319 19.38 -8.73 -36.04
N ASN A 320 19.16 -10.03 -35.86
CA ASN A 320 17.95 -10.60 -35.28
C ASN A 320 18.06 -10.72 -33.76
N TYR A 321 16.91 -10.66 -33.08
CA TYR A 321 16.82 -10.89 -31.65
C TYR A 321 15.53 -11.61 -31.24
N SER A 322 15.55 -12.15 -30.03
CA SER A 322 14.37 -12.66 -29.36
C SER A 322 14.46 -12.54 -27.84
N TRP A 323 13.32 -12.24 -27.22
CA TRP A 323 13.09 -12.32 -25.79
C TRP A 323 12.33 -13.61 -25.45
N THR A 324 12.55 -14.16 -24.26
CA THR A 324 11.67 -15.16 -23.67
C THR A 324 11.59 -14.91 -22.17
N LEU A 325 10.40 -14.55 -21.70
CA LEU A 325 10.11 -14.30 -20.30
C LEU A 325 9.20 -15.41 -19.79
N THR A 326 9.65 -16.13 -18.76
CA THR A 326 8.93 -17.31 -18.23
C THR A 326 8.83 -17.26 -16.73
N GLN A 327 7.68 -17.67 -16.20
CA GLN A 327 7.51 -17.95 -14.79
C GLN A 327 8.30 -19.20 -14.39
N LYS A 328 8.55 -19.39 -13.09
CA LYS A 328 9.25 -20.55 -12.54
C LYS A 328 8.69 -21.92 -12.98
N ASN A 329 7.39 -21.99 -13.26
CA ASN A 329 6.70 -23.20 -13.74
C ASN A 329 6.83 -23.43 -15.27
N GLY A 330 7.53 -22.55 -15.99
CA GLY A 330 7.71 -22.59 -17.44
C GLY A 330 6.65 -21.84 -18.25
N THR A 331 5.61 -21.29 -17.63
CA THR A 331 4.59 -20.50 -18.32
C THR A 331 5.19 -19.20 -18.85
N LYS A 332 5.00 -18.91 -20.14
CA LYS A 332 5.45 -17.64 -20.75
C LYS A 332 4.58 -16.47 -20.29
N LEU A 333 5.21 -15.31 -20.09
CA LEU A 333 4.47 -14.07 -19.85
C LEU A 333 3.85 -13.55 -21.16
N THR A 334 2.69 -12.91 -21.06
CA THR A 334 1.95 -12.40 -22.22
C THR A 334 1.51 -10.96 -22.07
N ALA A 335 1.20 -10.31 -23.19
CA ALA A 335 0.65 -8.95 -23.19
C ALA A 335 -0.71 -8.86 -22.48
N GLN A 336 -1.51 -9.92 -22.51
CA GLN A 336 -2.87 -9.93 -21.97
C GLN A 336 -2.91 -10.15 -20.46
N ASP A 337 -2.12 -11.11 -19.95
CA ASP A 337 -2.16 -11.48 -18.53
C ASP A 337 -1.16 -10.68 -17.69
N ASP A 338 -0.03 -10.28 -18.29
CA ASP A 338 1.09 -9.67 -17.56
C ASP A 338 1.42 -8.25 -18.06
N ASN A 339 0.62 -7.66 -18.94
CA ASN A 339 0.91 -6.36 -19.58
C ASN A 339 2.33 -6.29 -20.20
N LEU A 340 2.85 -7.42 -20.71
CA LEU A 340 4.16 -7.49 -21.33
C LEU A 340 4.23 -6.59 -22.57
N SER A 341 5.25 -5.72 -22.61
CA SER A 341 5.52 -4.80 -23.71
C SER A 341 7.01 -4.60 -23.92
N PHE A 342 7.40 -4.25 -25.14
CA PHE A 342 8.79 -4.07 -25.54
C PHE A 342 9.02 -2.65 -26.08
N SER A 343 10.19 -2.07 -25.80
CA SER A 343 10.54 -0.72 -26.25
C SER A 343 12.05 -0.52 -26.38
N GLY A 344 12.47 0.68 -26.79
CA GLY A 344 13.87 1.00 -27.10
C GLY A 344 14.15 0.92 -28.59
N HIS A 345 15.25 0.27 -28.98
CA HIS A 345 15.63 0.13 -30.39
C HIS A 345 14.85 -0.96 -31.13
N ALA A 346 14.04 -1.73 -30.41
CA ALA A 346 13.06 -2.64 -30.98
C ALA A 346 11.83 -2.73 -30.06
N ASN A 347 10.65 -2.98 -30.62
CA ASN A 347 9.36 -2.88 -29.92
C ASN A 347 8.52 -4.17 -29.98
N GLN A 348 9.12 -5.30 -30.29
CA GLN A 348 8.48 -6.61 -30.38
C GLN A 348 9.23 -7.64 -29.52
N GLU A 349 8.62 -8.80 -29.27
CA GLU A 349 9.29 -9.92 -28.58
C GLU A 349 10.48 -10.48 -29.37
N SER A 350 10.38 -10.46 -30.70
CA SER A 350 11.45 -10.86 -31.61
C SER A 350 11.37 -10.07 -32.91
N GLY A 351 12.47 -10.01 -33.65
CA GLY A 351 12.53 -9.32 -34.92
C GLY A 351 13.97 -9.00 -35.32
N ALA A 352 14.14 -7.92 -36.08
CA ALA A 352 15.46 -7.39 -36.43
C ALA A 352 15.54 -5.91 -36.08
N PHE A 353 16.74 -5.45 -35.77
CA PHE A 353 17.06 -4.02 -35.60
C PHE A 353 18.45 -3.73 -36.18
N GLU A 354 18.68 -2.46 -36.49
CA GLU A 354 19.97 -1.98 -36.97
C GLU A 354 20.78 -1.42 -35.79
N ILE A 355 22.05 -1.79 -35.73
CA ILE A 355 23.05 -1.20 -34.84
C ILE A 355 23.99 -0.39 -35.72
N LYS A 356 24.13 0.90 -35.40
CA LYS A 356 25.08 1.76 -36.10
C LYS A 356 26.51 1.29 -35.83
N ASN A 357 27.41 1.60 -36.76
CA ASN A 357 28.82 1.22 -36.71
C ASN A 357 29.45 1.43 -35.33
N ARG A 358 30.02 0.36 -34.77
CA ARG A 358 30.73 0.34 -33.48
C ARG A 358 29.97 1.00 -32.30
N THR A 359 28.64 0.96 -32.30
CA THR A 359 27.78 1.55 -31.23
C THR A 359 27.12 0.49 -30.35
N GLY A 360 26.48 0.93 -29.26
CA GLY A 360 25.60 0.12 -28.44
C GLY A 360 24.16 0.63 -28.44
N VAL A 361 23.20 -0.28 -28.42
CA VAL A 361 21.77 0.02 -28.33
C VAL A 361 21.14 -0.67 -27.12
N VAL A 362 20.02 -0.14 -26.65
CA VAL A 362 19.29 -0.68 -25.50
C VAL A 362 17.89 -1.10 -25.92
N LEU A 363 17.50 -2.30 -25.50
CA LEU A 363 16.18 -2.89 -25.66
C LEU A 363 15.56 -3.13 -24.29
N TYR A 364 14.26 -2.90 -24.15
CA TYR A 364 13.53 -3.02 -22.90
C TYR A 364 12.41 -4.04 -23.00
N ALA A 365 12.19 -4.80 -21.93
CA ALA A 365 11.00 -5.58 -21.67
C ALA A 365 10.34 -5.07 -20.39
N THR A 366 9.06 -4.69 -20.47
CA THR A 366 8.28 -4.18 -19.33
C THR A 366 7.05 -5.05 -19.11
N PHE A 367 6.80 -5.50 -17.89
CA PHE A 367 5.66 -6.35 -17.54
C PHE A 367 5.19 -6.10 -16.11
N THR A 368 4.03 -6.65 -15.77
CA THR A 368 3.45 -6.67 -14.42
C THR A 368 3.88 -7.96 -13.74
N MET A 369 4.51 -7.88 -12.57
CA MET A 369 5.06 -9.04 -11.87
C MET A 369 3.94 -10.06 -11.57
N PRO A 370 4.05 -11.31 -12.05
CA PRO A 370 3.08 -12.37 -11.77
C PRO A 370 3.26 -12.92 -10.35
N ASP A 371 2.41 -13.86 -9.96
CA ASP A 371 2.51 -14.59 -8.67
C ASP A 371 3.56 -15.71 -8.72
N SER A 372 4.74 -15.44 -9.31
CA SER A 372 5.81 -16.42 -9.50
C SER A 372 7.14 -15.70 -9.78
N ASP A 373 8.26 -16.33 -9.44
CA ASP A 373 9.59 -15.88 -9.88
C ASP A 373 9.63 -15.88 -11.41
N VAL A 374 10.33 -14.90 -12.00
CA VAL A 374 10.46 -14.76 -13.45
C VAL A 374 11.90 -15.06 -13.87
N ARG A 375 12.05 -15.71 -15.03
CA ARG A 375 13.29 -15.93 -15.78
C ARG A 375 13.25 -15.11 -17.08
N ILE A 376 14.34 -14.40 -17.36
CA ILE A 376 14.53 -13.60 -18.56
C ILE A 376 15.62 -14.24 -19.43
N GLN A 377 15.28 -14.53 -20.68
CA GLN A 377 16.24 -14.92 -21.70
C GLN A 377 16.20 -13.90 -22.84
N PHE A 378 17.38 -13.50 -23.30
CA PHE A 378 17.54 -12.63 -24.45
C PHE A 378 18.61 -13.22 -25.37
N LYS A 379 18.35 -13.17 -26.68
CA LYS A 379 19.29 -13.65 -27.70
C LYS A 379 19.40 -12.62 -28.81
N VAL A 380 20.62 -12.38 -29.27
CA VAL A 380 20.93 -11.60 -30.48
C VAL A 380 21.85 -12.40 -31.38
N ASN A 381 21.63 -12.42 -32.70
CA ASN A 381 22.47 -13.17 -33.66
C ASN A 381 22.89 -14.58 -33.22
N GLU A 382 21.94 -15.36 -32.69
CA GLU A 382 22.24 -16.64 -32.01
C GLU A 382 23.05 -17.62 -32.90
N ASP A 383 22.84 -17.60 -34.22
CA ASP A 383 23.53 -18.47 -35.16
C ASP A 383 24.77 -17.85 -35.81
N GLY A 384 25.10 -16.60 -35.47
CA GLY A 384 26.29 -15.89 -35.94
C GLY A 384 26.29 -15.57 -37.42
N LYS A 385 25.13 -15.50 -38.09
CA LYS A 385 25.05 -15.30 -39.55
C LYS A 385 24.60 -13.92 -39.97
N MET A 386 23.93 -13.17 -39.09
CA MET A 386 23.36 -11.85 -39.41
C MET A 386 23.67 -10.84 -38.30
N PRO A 387 24.82 -10.13 -38.37
CA PRO A 387 25.93 -10.29 -39.34
C PRO A 387 26.79 -11.54 -39.07
N LYS A 388 27.74 -11.86 -39.95
CA LYS A 388 28.63 -13.01 -39.73
C LYS A 388 29.64 -12.71 -38.60
N GLU A 389 29.66 -13.53 -37.56
CA GLU A 389 30.63 -13.45 -36.46
C GLU A 389 31.02 -14.83 -35.92
N THR A 390 32.06 -14.87 -35.08
CA THR A 390 32.67 -16.12 -34.58
C THR A 390 32.55 -16.29 -33.06
N ILE A 391 32.28 -15.23 -32.31
CA ILE A 391 32.11 -15.26 -30.87
C ILE A 391 30.60 -15.26 -30.60
N LEU A 392 30.06 -16.38 -30.09
CA LEU A 392 28.61 -16.54 -29.89
C LEU A 392 28.22 -16.69 -28.42
N GLY A 393 29.19 -16.85 -27.52
CA GLY A 393 28.91 -17.02 -26.08
C GLY A 393 28.36 -15.76 -25.41
N ASN A 394 28.64 -14.59 -25.99
CA ASN A 394 28.22 -13.26 -25.58
C ASN A 394 26.89 -12.81 -26.22
N ASN A 395 26.29 -13.65 -27.07
CA ASN A 395 25.04 -13.35 -27.78
C ASN A 395 23.78 -13.78 -27.03
N VAL A 396 23.94 -14.61 -26.00
CA VAL A 396 22.84 -15.19 -25.24
C VAL A 396 22.94 -14.76 -23.79
N LEU A 397 21.90 -14.09 -23.32
CA LEU A 397 21.71 -13.78 -21.91
C LEU A 397 20.66 -14.71 -21.33
N ASP A 398 21.00 -15.26 -20.18
CA ASP A 398 20.10 -16.08 -19.39
C ASP A 398 20.29 -15.73 -17.92
N SER A 399 19.19 -15.42 -17.27
CA SER A 399 19.15 -15.06 -15.86
C SER A 399 18.88 -16.27 -14.96
N ASN A 400 19.09 -17.48 -15.46
CA ASN A 400 19.00 -18.73 -14.69
C ASN A 400 20.08 -18.80 -13.58
N PRO A 401 19.78 -19.24 -12.34
CA PRO A 401 18.50 -19.79 -11.86
C PRO A 401 17.42 -18.76 -11.48
N LEU A 402 17.73 -17.47 -11.35
CA LEU A 402 16.88 -16.46 -10.71
C LEU A 402 16.98 -15.11 -11.43
N ALA A 403 15.93 -14.66 -12.14
CA ALA A 403 15.95 -13.32 -12.74
C ALA A 403 15.31 -12.27 -11.87
N ILE A 404 14.10 -12.56 -11.38
CA ILE A 404 13.34 -11.60 -10.56
C ILE A 404 12.51 -12.41 -9.57
N LYS A 405 12.81 -12.25 -8.28
CA LYS A 405 12.14 -12.93 -7.18
C LYS A 405 10.79 -12.31 -6.87
N LEU A 406 9.78 -13.15 -6.66
CA LEU A 406 8.51 -12.67 -6.14
C LEU A 406 8.65 -12.31 -4.66
N LEU A 407 8.52 -11.02 -4.35
CA LEU A 407 8.32 -10.55 -2.99
C LEU A 407 6.89 -10.84 -2.57
N LYS A 408 6.74 -11.67 -1.53
CA LYS A 408 5.45 -11.99 -0.93
C LYS A 408 5.15 -10.97 0.16
N PRO A 409 4.08 -10.17 0.04
CA PRO A 409 3.71 -9.22 1.08
C PRO A 409 3.39 -9.93 2.40
N THR A 410 3.89 -9.38 3.50
CA THR A 410 3.50 -9.81 4.84
C THR A 410 2.20 -9.09 5.24
N PRO A 411 1.11 -9.82 5.55
CA PRO A 411 -0.19 -9.21 5.82
C PRO A 411 -0.31 -8.71 7.27
N LEU A 412 -0.82 -7.48 7.44
CA LEU A 412 -1.37 -6.96 8.68
C LEU A 412 -2.90 -7.04 8.58
N ASN A 413 -3.47 -8.01 9.30
CA ASN A 413 -4.91 -8.26 9.33
C ASN A 413 -5.71 -7.08 9.92
N TYR A 414 -7.02 -7.09 9.67
CA TYR A 414 -7.95 -6.02 10.04
C TYR A 414 -7.93 -5.61 11.53
N ASP A 415 -7.61 -6.53 12.44
CA ASP A 415 -7.56 -6.29 13.89
C ASP A 415 -6.15 -6.01 14.44
N VAL A 416 -5.14 -5.81 13.58
CA VAL A 416 -3.73 -5.62 13.97
C VAL A 416 -3.33 -4.16 13.90
N LEU A 417 -2.86 -3.58 15.02
CA LEU A 417 -2.34 -2.20 15.11
C LEU A 417 -0.86 -2.11 14.70
N SER A 418 -0.06 -3.10 15.06
CA SER A 418 1.33 -3.21 14.60
C SER A 418 1.79 -4.65 14.61
N THR A 419 2.86 -4.94 13.87
CA THR A 419 3.58 -6.20 13.93
C THR A 419 5.07 -5.93 14.08
N LYS A 420 5.72 -6.63 15.01
CA LYS A 420 7.18 -6.71 15.02
C LYS A 420 7.62 -7.68 13.94
N VAL A 421 8.68 -7.34 13.23
CA VAL A 421 9.20 -8.11 12.10
C VAL A 421 10.68 -8.32 12.29
N LYS A 422 11.15 -9.47 11.82
CA LYS A 422 12.56 -9.77 11.72
C LYS A 422 12.87 -10.41 10.37
N PHE A 423 13.95 -9.98 9.75
CA PHE A 423 14.40 -10.55 8.48
C PHE A 423 15.93 -10.44 8.35
N PRO A 424 16.59 -11.47 7.78
CA PRO A 424 18.03 -11.43 7.56
C PRO A 424 18.37 -10.59 6.33
N LEU A 425 19.52 -9.91 6.35
CA LEU A 425 20.06 -9.27 5.14
C LEU A 425 20.72 -10.29 4.21
N ASN A 426 20.85 -9.95 2.93
CA ASN A 426 21.47 -10.76 1.88
C ASN A 426 20.89 -12.17 1.80
N ASN A 427 19.57 -12.31 2.00
CA ASN A 427 18.87 -13.60 2.09
C ASN A 427 19.45 -14.56 3.15
N GLY A 428 20.09 -14.02 4.19
CA GLY A 428 20.78 -14.81 5.23
C GLY A 428 22.14 -15.35 4.83
N ASN A 429 22.64 -15.01 3.65
CA ASN A 429 24.01 -15.33 3.25
C ASN A 429 25.01 -14.41 3.96
N PRO A 430 26.23 -14.90 4.25
CA PRO A 430 27.22 -14.06 4.91
C PRO A 430 27.70 -12.92 4.01
N ILE A 431 27.70 -11.71 4.55
CA ILE A 431 28.30 -10.52 3.93
C ILE A 431 29.74 -10.49 4.39
N ALA A 432 30.68 -10.67 3.46
CA ALA A 432 32.09 -10.90 3.79
C ALA A 432 33.04 -9.88 3.17
N ALA A 433 34.17 -9.67 3.83
CA ALA A 433 35.31 -8.90 3.34
C ALA A 433 36.59 -9.72 3.54
N ALA A 434 37.41 -9.83 2.48
CA ALA A 434 38.61 -10.66 2.47
C ALA A 434 39.86 -9.81 2.29
N LEU A 435 40.65 -9.69 3.35
CA LEU A 435 41.94 -9.02 3.35
C LEU A 435 43.02 -9.96 2.85
N THR A 436 43.76 -9.55 1.84
CA THR A 436 44.89 -10.31 1.30
C THR A 436 46.19 -9.60 1.64
N LEU A 437 47.20 -10.38 2.02
CA LEU A 437 48.55 -9.85 2.13
C LEU A 437 49.06 -9.61 0.71
N PRO A 438 49.53 -8.40 0.37
CA PRO A 438 50.02 -8.11 -0.97
C PRO A 438 51.35 -8.80 -1.27
N ARG A 439 51.95 -9.47 -0.28
CA ARG A 439 53.28 -10.08 -0.36
C ARG A 439 53.35 -11.38 0.44
N PRO A 440 54.10 -12.40 -0.03
CA PRO A 440 54.28 -13.65 0.69
C PRO A 440 55.19 -13.54 1.92
N ASP A 441 56.07 -12.54 1.99
CA ASP A 441 56.99 -12.26 3.11
C ASP A 441 56.40 -11.30 4.16
N ALA A 442 55.17 -10.83 3.94
CA ALA A 442 54.44 -10.01 4.89
C ALA A 442 53.74 -10.86 5.97
N TYR A 443 53.51 -10.28 7.14
CA TYR A 443 52.71 -10.88 8.20
C TYR A 443 51.82 -9.82 8.87
N TRP A 444 50.63 -10.23 9.31
CA TRP A 444 49.69 -9.34 10.01
C TRP A 444 50.22 -8.97 11.39
N VAL A 445 50.11 -7.69 11.76
CA VAL A 445 50.59 -7.16 13.05
C VAL A 445 49.51 -6.50 13.90
N SER A 446 48.31 -6.35 13.36
CA SER A 446 47.12 -5.89 14.09
C SER A 446 45.95 -6.83 13.87
N ASN A 447 44.86 -6.60 14.60
CA ASN A 447 43.53 -7.07 14.22
C ASN A 447 43.03 -6.31 12.98
N ALA A 448 42.11 -6.92 12.23
CA ALA A 448 41.30 -6.19 11.26
C ALA A 448 40.34 -5.26 12.00
N THR A 449 40.18 -4.04 11.50
CA THR A 449 39.29 -3.00 12.05
C THR A 449 38.40 -2.43 10.96
N GLY A 450 37.17 -2.04 11.28
CA GLY A 450 36.20 -1.55 10.29
C GLY A 450 34.76 -1.80 10.73
N GLU A 451 33.82 -1.62 9.82
CA GLU A 451 32.40 -1.86 10.07
C GLU A 451 31.64 -2.16 8.77
N LEU A 452 30.59 -2.97 8.90
CA LEU A 452 29.51 -3.07 7.91
C LEU A 452 28.39 -2.15 8.38
N LYS A 453 28.08 -1.12 7.61
CA LYS A 453 26.97 -0.20 7.88
C LYS A 453 25.69 -0.78 7.31
N VAL A 454 24.61 -0.65 8.07
CA VAL A 454 23.26 -1.04 7.65
C VAL A 454 22.36 0.18 7.83
N ASN A 455 21.76 0.66 6.74
CA ASN A 455 20.95 1.87 6.74
C ASN A 455 19.49 1.55 6.45
N ASN A 456 18.60 2.08 7.29
CA ASN A 456 17.17 2.07 7.07
C ASN A 456 16.78 3.21 6.10
N GLU A 457 16.51 2.86 4.85
CA GLU A 457 16.11 3.82 3.81
C GLU A 457 14.63 4.23 3.93
N THR A 458 13.84 3.51 4.75
CA THR A 458 12.38 3.70 4.87
C THR A 458 11.96 3.85 6.34
N LYS A 459 12.53 4.88 7.00
CA LYS A 459 12.37 5.16 8.45
C LYS A 459 10.92 5.44 8.88
N ASP A 460 10.07 5.80 7.92
CA ASP A 460 8.64 6.04 8.12
C ASP A 460 7.78 4.77 8.01
N LEU A 461 8.39 3.61 7.70
CA LEU A 461 7.76 2.30 7.70
C LEU A 461 8.43 1.34 8.69
N PHE A 462 9.77 1.25 8.67
CA PHE A 462 10.53 0.44 9.61
C PHE A 462 10.79 1.24 10.89
N ARG A 463 9.84 1.19 11.83
CA ARG A 463 9.96 1.83 13.16
C ARG A 463 10.80 0.96 14.09
N ASP A 464 11.34 1.57 15.15
CA ASP A 464 12.10 0.86 16.19
C ASP A 464 13.18 -0.07 15.59
N PHE A 465 13.92 0.48 14.62
CA PHE A 465 14.86 -0.26 13.77
C PHE A 465 16.13 -0.63 14.53
N GLU A 466 16.42 -1.92 14.62
CA GLU A 466 17.59 -2.48 15.29
C GLU A 466 18.24 -3.55 14.40
N VAL A 467 19.55 -3.74 14.54
CA VAL A 467 20.32 -4.70 13.75
C VAL A 467 21.09 -5.62 14.70
N GLU A 468 20.72 -6.89 14.74
CA GLU A 468 21.43 -7.96 15.44
C GLU A 468 22.53 -8.55 14.54
N GLY A 469 23.56 -9.16 15.12
CA GLY A 469 24.55 -9.93 14.36
C GLY A 469 25.56 -9.10 13.56
N ASN A 470 25.63 -7.79 13.81
CA ASN A 470 26.52 -6.86 13.13
C ASN A 470 27.45 -6.07 14.08
N PRO A 471 28.34 -6.74 14.84
CA PRO A 471 29.31 -6.04 15.68
C PRO A 471 30.38 -5.33 14.84
N LEU A 472 30.95 -4.26 15.40
CA LEU A 472 32.15 -3.61 14.87
C LEU A 472 33.27 -4.65 14.65
N VAL A 473 34.07 -4.44 13.61
CA VAL A 473 35.19 -5.33 13.29
C VAL A 473 36.37 -4.96 14.18
N ASP A 474 36.79 -5.93 15.01
CA ASP A 474 38.05 -5.93 15.75
C ASP A 474 38.45 -7.40 16.00
N GLU A 475 38.98 -8.05 14.97
CA GLU A 475 39.27 -9.48 15.02
C GLU A 475 40.59 -9.85 14.33
N PRO A 476 41.35 -10.85 14.83
CA PRO A 476 42.62 -11.27 14.26
C PRO A 476 42.46 -12.11 12.96
N SER A 477 41.40 -11.89 12.18
CA SER A 477 41.09 -12.61 10.95
C SER A 477 41.40 -11.81 9.68
N ALA A 478 41.72 -12.50 8.60
CA ALA A 478 41.81 -11.92 7.25
C ALA A 478 40.49 -12.11 6.47
N TRP A 479 39.62 -12.99 6.95
CA TRP A 479 38.26 -13.21 6.44
C TRP A 479 37.26 -12.74 7.48
N ILE A 480 36.56 -11.65 7.18
CA ILE A 480 35.59 -11.01 8.07
C ILE A 480 34.21 -11.30 7.49
N SER A 481 33.27 -11.74 8.32
CA SER A 481 31.92 -12.08 7.86
C SER A 481 30.87 -11.65 8.87
N ARG A 482 29.75 -11.11 8.38
CA ARG A 482 28.61 -10.64 9.16
C ARG A 482 27.31 -11.21 8.58
N ASN A 483 26.38 -11.55 9.47
CA ASN A 483 25.03 -12.01 9.13
C ASN A 483 24.00 -11.12 9.84
N PRO A 484 23.82 -9.86 9.39
CA PRO A 484 22.92 -8.94 10.08
C PRO A 484 21.47 -9.42 10.00
N ILE A 485 20.75 -9.30 11.11
CA ILE A 485 19.30 -9.53 11.18
C ILE A 485 18.66 -8.21 11.57
N VAL A 486 17.75 -7.73 10.74
CA VAL A 486 16.98 -6.51 11.01
C VAL A 486 15.79 -6.85 11.87
N HIS A 487 15.56 -6.05 12.90
CA HIS A 487 14.35 -6.01 13.70
C HIS A 487 13.67 -4.65 13.49
N ALA A 488 12.36 -4.65 13.26
CA ALA A 488 11.58 -3.43 13.12
C ALA A 488 10.12 -3.64 13.57
N THR A 489 9.38 -2.54 13.69
CA THR A 489 7.94 -2.54 13.92
C THR A 489 7.24 -1.88 12.75
N ILE A 490 6.29 -2.60 12.14
CA ILE A 490 5.40 -2.08 11.11
C ILE A 490 4.10 -1.63 11.78
N LYS A 491 3.75 -0.36 11.66
CA LYS A 491 2.56 0.21 12.30
C LYS A 491 1.47 0.49 11.28
N ARG A 492 0.22 0.21 11.63
CA ARG A 492 -0.96 0.47 10.80
C ARG A 492 -1.10 1.97 10.44
N GLU A 493 -0.73 2.86 11.35
CA GLU A 493 -0.78 4.31 11.16
C GLU A 493 0.11 4.79 9.99
N ASP A 494 1.21 4.07 9.71
CA ASP A 494 2.12 4.36 8.58
C ASP A 494 1.49 4.06 7.21
N PHE A 495 0.28 3.46 7.20
CA PHE A 495 -0.55 3.20 6.01
C PHE A 495 -1.78 4.13 5.95
N GLY A 496 -1.86 5.12 6.84
CA GLY A 496 -2.94 6.12 6.88
C GLY A 496 -4.19 5.68 7.64
N ASP A 497 -4.17 4.56 8.36
CA ASP A 497 -5.26 4.11 9.23
C ASP A 497 -4.80 4.12 10.70
N ASP A 498 -5.27 5.08 11.48
CA ASP A 498 -4.95 5.26 12.90
C ASP A 498 -6.25 5.36 13.73
N PRO A 499 -6.94 4.22 13.93
CA PRO A 499 -8.19 4.17 14.67
C PRO A 499 -8.01 4.53 16.15
N VAL A 500 -6.80 4.37 16.72
CA VAL A 500 -6.49 4.75 18.11
C VAL A 500 -6.73 6.24 18.31
N ASN A 501 -6.25 7.08 17.37
CA ASN A 501 -6.44 8.53 17.42
C ASN A 501 -7.63 9.02 16.58
N ARG A 502 -8.62 8.17 16.31
CA ARG A 502 -9.86 8.51 15.55
C ARG A 502 -9.60 9.01 14.13
N LYS A 503 -8.55 8.49 13.47
CA LYS A 503 -8.21 8.77 12.06
C LYS A 503 -8.39 7.49 11.25
N TRP A 504 -9.53 7.36 10.59
CA TRP A 504 -9.83 6.18 9.77
C TRP A 504 -9.43 6.40 8.32
N SER A 505 -8.77 5.41 7.72
CA SER A 505 -8.43 5.47 6.30
C SER A 505 -9.70 5.62 5.43
N PRO A 506 -9.68 6.45 4.38
CA PRO A 506 -10.80 6.61 3.45
C PRO A 506 -10.99 5.39 2.52
N HIS A 507 -10.13 4.38 2.64
CA HIS A 507 -10.13 3.20 1.80
C HIS A 507 -11.49 2.49 1.79
N SER A 508 -12.08 2.35 0.60
CA SER A 508 -13.48 1.96 0.44
C SER A 508 -13.70 0.46 0.30
N ASN A 509 -12.70 -0.29 -0.20
CA ASN A 509 -12.81 -1.73 -0.42
C ASN A 509 -11.95 -2.52 0.57
N PRO A 510 -12.56 -3.14 1.61
CA PRO A 510 -11.80 -3.86 2.62
C PRO A 510 -11.05 -5.08 2.09
N LYS A 511 -11.38 -5.59 0.89
CA LYS A 511 -10.71 -6.76 0.30
C LYS A 511 -9.39 -6.41 -0.41
N VAL A 512 -9.15 -5.14 -0.68
CA VAL A 512 -7.91 -4.66 -1.31
C VAL A 512 -7.03 -4.10 -0.19
N PRO A 513 -5.80 -4.58 0.02
CA PRO A 513 -4.92 -4.03 1.04
C PRO A 513 -4.32 -2.68 0.60
N ILE A 514 -3.89 -1.89 1.57
CA ILE A 514 -2.98 -0.77 1.34
C ILE A 514 -1.56 -1.34 1.41
N ARG A 515 -0.80 -1.21 0.31
CA ARG A 515 0.54 -1.78 0.17
C ARG A 515 1.61 -0.71 0.33
N ARG A 516 2.66 -1.03 1.09
CA ARG A 516 3.92 -0.28 1.13
C ARG A 516 5.11 -1.26 1.12
N SER A 517 6.24 -0.78 0.63
CA SER A 517 7.52 -1.49 0.71
C SER A 517 8.56 -0.65 1.44
N GLY A 518 9.46 -1.31 2.15
CA GLY A 518 10.62 -0.68 2.76
C GLY A 518 11.90 -1.31 2.26
N THR A 519 12.97 -0.53 2.25
CA THR A 519 14.31 -0.93 1.80
C THR A 519 15.32 -0.72 2.92
N VAL A 520 16.26 -1.66 3.04
CA VAL A 520 17.44 -1.57 3.89
C VAL A 520 18.67 -1.73 3.01
N SER A 521 19.62 -0.80 3.09
CA SER A 521 20.89 -0.87 2.36
C SER A 521 22.03 -1.28 3.30
N TYR A 522 23.07 -1.89 2.76
CA TYR A 522 24.28 -2.22 3.51
C TYR A 522 25.55 -2.04 2.67
N GLU A 523 26.60 -1.52 3.30
CA GLU A 523 27.92 -1.29 2.71
C GLU A 523 28.97 -1.12 3.81
N GLY A 524 30.25 -1.32 3.51
CA GLY A 524 31.30 -1.06 4.50
C GLY A 524 32.66 -1.56 4.07
N SER A 525 33.65 -1.35 4.93
CA SER A 525 35.01 -1.78 4.65
C SER A 525 35.78 -2.11 5.92
N VAL A 526 36.83 -2.91 5.74
CA VAL A 526 37.76 -3.33 6.77
C VAL A 526 39.20 -3.02 6.35
N LYS A 527 40.05 -2.82 7.34
CA LYS A 527 41.48 -2.60 7.15
C LYS A 527 42.29 -3.34 8.20
N ARG A 528 43.51 -3.76 7.85
CA ARG A 528 44.41 -4.47 8.77
C ARG A 528 45.86 -4.12 8.49
N ASP A 529 46.63 -3.87 9.53
CA ASP A 529 48.05 -3.54 9.40
C ASP A 529 48.89 -4.81 9.26
N TYR A 530 49.86 -4.74 8.37
CA TYR A 530 50.86 -5.78 8.14
C TYR A 530 52.26 -5.18 8.14
N GLU A 531 53.24 -6.01 8.49
CA GLU A 531 54.65 -5.67 8.39
C GLU A 531 55.36 -6.58 7.41
N TYR A 532 56.41 -6.05 6.81
CA TYR A 532 57.31 -6.80 5.94
C TYR A 532 58.71 -6.22 6.03
N LYS A 533 59.72 -7.03 5.68
CA LYS A 533 61.11 -6.62 5.70
C LYS A 533 61.52 -6.14 4.31
N VAL A 534 62.15 -4.97 4.23
CA VAL A 534 62.79 -4.47 3.01
C VAL A 534 64.27 -4.26 3.24
N GLU A 535 65.05 -4.53 2.22
CA GLU A 535 66.47 -4.21 2.23
C GLU A 535 66.66 -2.81 1.63
N VAL A 536 67.17 -1.88 2.43
CA VAL A 536 67.45 -0.52 1.99
C VAL A 536 68.96 -0.35 1.97
N CYS A 537 69.51 -0.11 0.78
CA CYS A 537 70.94 0.11 0.58
C CYS A 537 71.21 1.61 0.34
N SER A 538 72.13 2.18 1.12
CA SER A 538 72.64 3.54 0.91
C SER A 538 74.15 3.54 1.07
N ASN A 539 74.87 4.17 0.13
CA ASN A 539 76.34 4.24 0.11
C ASN A 539 77.05 2.87 0.25
N GLY A 540 76.49 1.81 -0.34
CA GLY A 540 77.11 0.47 -0.34
C GLY A 540 76.92 -0.34 0.95
N VAL A 541 76.15 0.16 1.93
CA VAL A 541 75.76 -0.58 3.13
C VAL A 541 74.26 -0.86 3.07
N CYS A 542 73.89 -2.13 3.11
CA CYS A 542 72.50 -2.58 3.11
C CYS A 542 72.05 -2.90 4.54
N ARG A 543 70.85 -2.44 4.91
CA ARG A 543 70.21 -2.76 6.19
C ARG A 543 68.78 -3.23 5.96
N THR A 544 68.33 -4.15 6.80
CA THR A 544 66.93 -4.57 6.83
C THR A 544 66.11 -3.56 7.62
N GLU A 545 65.14 -2.94 6.98
CA GLU A 545 64.13 -2.09 7.63
C GLU A 545 62.79 -2.84 7.67
N VAL A 546 62.08 -2.76 8.80
CA VAL A 546 60.69 -3.23 8.89
C VAL A 546 59.80 -2.09 8.43
N ARG A 547 59.00 -2.33 7.39
CA ARG A 547 57.95 -1.40 6.95
C ARG A 547 56.60 -1.91 7.40
N ARG A 548 55.75 -0.98 7.84
CA ARG A 548 54.37 -1.22 8.24
C ARG A 548 53.43 -0.53 7.26
N GLU A 549 52.46 -1.26 6.77
CA GLU A 549 51.43 -0.79 5.84
C GLU A 549 50.06 -1.34 6.23
N THR A 550 49.01 -0.90 5.53
CA THR A 550 47.62 -1.26 5.80
C THR A 550 46.99 -1.86 4.54
N ALA A 551 46.42 -3.06 4.67
CA ALA A 551 45.58 -3.66 3.65
C ALA A 551 44.11 -3.26 3.86
N HIS A 552 43.34 -3.18 2.78
CA HIS A 552 41.93 -2.81 2.77
C HIS A 552 41.11 -3.86 2.02
N ALA A 553 39.88 -4.08 2.45
CA ALA A 553 38.88 -4.89 1.75
C ALA A 553 37.49 -4.32 2.03
N ASP A 554 36.62 -4.35 1.04
CA ASP A 554 35.23 -3.92 1.18
C ASP A 554 34.34 -5.12 1.47
N PHE A 555 33.26 -4.89 2.22
CA PHE A 555 32.15 -5.84 2.27
C PHE A 555 31.35 -5.75 0.98
N ASP A 556 30.72 -6.86 0.58
CA ASP A 556 29.70 -6.83 -0.46
C ASP A 556 28.59 -5.84 -0.07
N SER A 557 28.32 -4.88 -0.95
CA SER A 557 27.23 -3.91 -0.77
C SER A 557 25.93 -4.41 -1.41
N GLY A 558 24.78 -4.08 -0.84
CA GLY A 558 23.49 -4.45 -1.40
C GLY A 558 22.30 -3.77 -0.74
N GLU A 559 21.11 -4.12 -1.23
CA GLU A 559 19.82 -3.66 -0.71
C GLU A 559 18.89 -4.87 -0.56
N ASP A 560 18.12 -4.90 0.52
CA ASP A 560 17.01 -5.84 0.72
C ASP A 560 15.70 -5.08 0.87
N ARG A 561 14.63 -5.57 0.22
CA ARG A 561 13.31 -4.96 0.25
C ARG A 561 12.27 -5.89 0.87
N GLU A 562 11.45 -5.33 1.76
CA GLU A 562 10.30 -6.01 2.35
C GLU A 562 9.00 -5.32 1.95
N VAL A 563 7.92 -6.10 1.83
CA VAL A 563 6.60 -5.61 1.38
C VAL A 563 5.53 -5.99 2.40
N TYR A 564 4.64 -5.05 2.70
CA TYR A 564 3.59 -5.22 3.70
C TYR A 564 2.23 -4.77 3.16
N ASP A 565 1.21 -5.55 3.49
CA ASP A 565 -0.19 -5.32 3.09
C ASP A 565 -1.06 -5.10 4.34
N VAL A 566 -1.60 -3.89 4.50
CA VAL A 566 -2.55 -3.59 5.59
C VAL A 566 -3.99 -3.71 5.08
N TYR A 567 -4.76 -4.59 5.72
CA TYR A 567 -6.19 -4.72 5.47
C TYR A 567 -6.98 -3.80 6.41
N VAL A 568 -7.92 -3.02 5.85
CA VAL A 568 -8.67 -2.00 6.59
C VAL A 568 -10.17 -2.24 6.47
N TYR A 569 -10.84 -2.30 7.62
CA TYR A 569 -12.30 -2.26 7.70
C TYR A 569 -12.69 -1.54 8.99
N ASN A 570 -13.39 -0.41 8.87
CA ASN A 570 -13.68 0.50 9.99
C ASN A 570 -15.19 0.55 10.32
N GLY A 571 -15.89 -0.56 10.09
CA GLY A 571 -17.33 -0.71 10.30
C GLY A 571 -18.19 -0.07 9.22
N THR A 572 -19.48 -0.31 9.30
CA THR A 572 -20.52 0.31 8.45
C THR A 572 -21.31 1.36 9.24
N LYS A 573 -21.67 2.45 8.55
CA LYS A 573 -22.49 3.53 9.14
C LYS A 573 -23.90 3.05 9.46
N GLU A 574 -24.51 2.30 8.55
CA GLU A 574 -25.86 1.78 8.69
C GLU A 574 -25.82 0.29 8.98
N LEU A 575 -26.46 -0.10 10.09
CA LEU A 575 -26.78 -1.49 10.40
C LEU A 575 -28.19 -1.80 9.93
N GLY A 576 -28.49 -3.10 9.73
CA GLY A 576 -29.87 -3.52 9.49
C GLY A 576 -30.77 -3.06 10.63
N LYS A 577 -31.78 -2.23 10.32
CA LYS A 577 -32.70 -1.72 11.34
C LYS A 577 -33.66 -2.81 11.79
N HIS A 578 -33.79 -2.97 13.11
CA HIS A 578 -34.85 -3.80 13.67
C HIS A 578 -36.20 -3.08 13.50
N THR A 579 -37.23 -3.81 13.09
CA THR A 579 -38.58 -3.23 12.92
C THR A 579 -39.34 -3.29 14.23
N TYR A 580 -39.78 -2.13 14.72
CA TYR A 580 -40.64 -2.01 15.88
C TYR A 580 -42.09 -1.72 15.47
N LYS A 581 -43.04 -2.23 16.26
CA LYS A 581 -44.45 -1.86 16.14
C LYS A 581 -44.64 -0.40 16.54
N ASN A 582 -45.46 0.31 15.78
CA ASN A 582 -45.91 1.67 16.05
C ASN A 582 -47.44 1.74 15.85
N GLU A 583 -48.18 1.13 16.76
CA GLU A 583 -49.64 0.97 16.66
C GLU A 583 -50.32 0.94 18.04
N ILE A 584 -51.64 1.13 18.05
CA ILE A 584 -52.49 0.92 19.22
C ILE A 584 -53.47 -0.22 18.88
N GLU A 585 -53.33 -1.36 19.54
CA GLU A 585 -54.27 -2.48 19.43
C GLU A 585 -55.57 -2.17 20.18
N ASN A 586 -56.70 -2.56 19.60
CA ASN A 586 -58.06 -2.27 20.09
C ASN A 586 -58.33 -0.77 20.29
N ASN A 587 -57.79 0.08 19.41
CA ASN A 587 -58.04 1.51 19.41
C ASN A 587 -59.42 1.83 18.81
N THR A 588 -60.48 1.38 19.48
CA THR A 588 -61.89 1.57 19.12
C THR A 588 -62.67 2.12 20.32
N SER A 589 -63.80 2.78 20.06
CA SER A 589 -64.60 3.45 21.10
C SER A 589 -65.41 2.50 22.00
N ASP A 590 -65.47 1.21 21.68
CA ASP A 590 -66.11 0.15 22.48
C ASP A 590 -65.12 -0.62 23.38
N SER A 591 -63.82 -0.48 23.14
CA SER A 591 -62.80 -1.23 23.86
C SER A 591 -62.38 -0.56 25.17
N LYS A 592 -62.58 -1.28 26.28
CA LYS A 592 -62.10 -0.89 27.62
C LYS A 592 -60.62 -1.24 27.87
N THR A 593 -60.00 -2.00 26.97
CA THR A 593 -58.60 -2.43 27.09
C THR A 593 -57.82 -2.12 25.83
N LYS A 594 -56.72 -1.38 25.95
CA LYS A 594 -55.92 -0.91 24.81
C LYS A 594 -54.45 -1.25 25.05
N LYS A 595 -53.74 -1.63 23.99
CA LYS A 595 -52.29 -1.87 24.04
C LYS A 595 -51.58 -0.99 23.05
N MET A 596 -50.61 -0.23 23.53
CA MET A 596 -49.81 0.69 22.75
C MET A 596 -48.43 0.09 22.53
N PHE A 597 -47.91 0.19 21.32
CA PHE A 597 -46.55 -0.22 20.96
C PHE A 597 -45.88 0.92 20.20
N TRP A 598 -44.70 1.34 20.63
CA TRP A 598 -43.90 2.34 19.91
C TRP A 598 -42.40 2.10 20.08
N GLU A 599 -41.60 2.65 19.18
CA GLU A 599 -40.15 2.71 19.34
C GLU A 599 -39.77 3.74 20.44
N ASN A 600 -39.04 3.29 21.46
CA ASN A 600 -38.50 4.16 22.52
C ASN A 600 -37.60 5.27 21.97
N GLU A 601 -37.41 6.35 22.74
CA GLU A 601 -36.43 7.39 22.50
C GLU A 601 -35.05 6.84 22.08
N PRO A 602 -34.41 7.45 21.06
CA PRO A 602 -33.07 7.07 20.64
C PRO A 602 -32.01 7.59 21.63
N TYR A 603 -31.10 6.70 22.03
CA TYR A 603 -29.95 7.06 22.87
C TYR A 603 -28.64 6.72 22.16
N GLU A 604 -27.76 7.71 21.99
CA GLU A 604 -26.48 7.55 21.27
C GLU A 604 -25.37 7.05 22.19
N TYR A 605 -24.65 6.01 21.78
CA TYR A 605 -23.55 5.39 22.51
C TYR A 605 -22.28 5.39 21.68
N ASP A 606 -21.16 5.74 22.32
CA ASP A 606 -19.86 5.45 21.75
C ASP A 606 -19.57 3.95 21.84
N VAL A 607 -18.88 3.44 20.84
CA VAL A 607 -18.48 2.04 20.77
C VAL A 607 -16.97 1.93 20.61
N ILE A 608 -16.43 0.79 20.98
CA ILE A 608 -15.06 0.40 20.74
C ILE A 608 -15.00 -0.88 19.91
N ARG A 609 -13.83 -1.19 19.40
CA ARG A 609 -13.44 -2.54 18.95
C ARG A 609 -12.10 -2.90 19.58
N TRP A 610 -11.82 -4.19 19.69
CA TRP A 610 -10.51 -4.65 20.15
C TRP A 610 -9.58 -4.87 18.98
N MET A 611 -8.38 -4.31 19.08
CA MET A 611 -7.28 -4.56 18.16
C MET A 611 -6.06 -5.04 18.95
N LYS A 612 -5.06 -5.62 18.28
CA LYS A 612 -3.89 -6.24 18.92
C LYS A 612 -2.59 -5.82 18.28
N HIS A 613 -1.50 -6.03 19.00
CA HIS A 613 -0.16 -6.02 18.44
C HIS A 613 0.31 -7.47 18.20
N LEU A 614 1.15 -7.69 17.20
CA LEU A 614 1.77 -8.98 16.93
C LEU A 614 3.26 -8.92 17.23
N ASP A 615 3.77 -9.93 17.95
CA ASP A 615 5.21 -10.08 18.15
C ASP A 615 5.89 -10.67 16.91
N GLU A 616 7.22 -10.84 16.96
CA GLU A 616 8.02 -11.37 15.85
C GLU A 616 7.64 -12.81 15.44
N ASN A 617 6.90 -13.54 16.29
CA ASN A 617 6.42 -14.90 16.03
C ASN A 617 4.94 -14.90 15.58
N GLY A 618 4.35 -13.71 15.36
CA GLY A 618 2.96 -13.54 15.01
C GLY A 618 1.98 -13.79 16.17
N GLN A 619 2.46 -13.84 17.41
CA GLN A 619 1.60 -14.03 18.57
C GLN A 619 0.95 -12.71 19.02
N PRO A 620 -0.35 -12.70 19.31
CA PRO A 620 -1.05 -11.50 19.71
C PRO A 620 -0.71 -11.11 21.15
N TYR A 621 -0.37 -9.84 21.35
CA TYR A 621 -0.18 -9.23 22.65
C TYR A 621 -0.82 -7.84 22.70
N ASP A 622 -0.92 -7.28 23.91
CA ASP A 622 -1.40 -5.91 24.18
C ASP A 622 -2.70 -5.56 23.44
N TRP A 623 -3.77 -6.29 23.75
CA TRP A 623 -5.09 -6.00 23.19
C TRP A 623 -5.54 -4.61 23.63
N THR A 624 -5.76 -3.75 22.65
CA THR A 624 -6.11 -2.34 22.84
C THR A 624 -7.55 -2.08 22.42
N ALA A 625 -8.32 -1.45 23.30
CA ALA A 625 -9.64 -0.94 22.98
C ALA A 625 -9.49 0.34 22.15
N VAL A 626 -9.94 0.31 20.89
CA VAL A 626 -9.90 1.48 20.01
C VAL A 626 -11.31 1.99 19.72
N PRO A 627 -11.51 3.31 19.58
CA PRO A 627 -12.81 3.86 19.20
C PRO A 627 -13.34 3.28 17.88
N GLY A 628 -14.61 2.88 17.88
CA GLY A 628 -15.34 2.61 16.64
C GLY A 628 -15.58 3.91 15.87
N ARG A 629 -15.70 3.80 14.54
CA ARG A 629 -15.90 4.96 13.67
C ARG A 629 -17.28 5.59 13.81
N PHE A 630 -18.29 4.76 14.06
CA PHE A 630 -19.68 5.17 14.11
C PHE A 630 -20.26 4.93 15.49
N ARG A 631 -20.95 5.94 16.03
CA ARG A 631 -21.77 5.77 17.24
C ARG A 631 -22.98 4.90 16.91
N ARG A 632 -23.51 4.23 17.92
CA ARG A 632 -24.69 3.36 17.79
C ARG A 632 -25.85 3.91 18.61
N THR A 633 -27.02 3.91 18.00
CA THR A 633 -28.25 4.34 18.63
C THR A 633 -28.93 3.13 19.29
N PHE A 634 -29.08 3.17 20.62
CA PHE A 634 -29.92 2.23 21.33
C PHE A 634 -31.38 2.65 21.18
N THR A 635 -32.19 1.75 20.60
CA THR A 635 -33.66 1.80 20.62
C THR A 635 -34.22 0.43 20.95
N GLN A 636 -35.44 0.39 21.50
CA GLN A 636 -36.19 -0.86 21.74
C GLN A 636 -37.70 -0.64 21.67
N GLN A 637 -38.46 -1.74 21.67
CA GLN A 637 -39.92 -1.71 21.70
C GLN A 637 -40.44 -1.31 23.08
N ALA A 638 -40.95 -0.08 23.20
CA ALA A 638 -41.74 0.33 24.37
C ALA A 638 -43.21 -0.10 24.21
N SER A 639 -43.91 -0.20 25.34
CA SER A 639 -45.32 -0.58 25.37
C SER A 639 -46.11 0.07 26.49
N GLY A 640 -47.43 0.12 26.33
CA GLY A 640 -48.39 0.66 27.31
C GLY A 640 -49.70 -0.13 27.28
N ASP A 641 -50.05 -0.77 28.40
CA ASP A 641 -51.33 -1.44 28.59
C ASP A 641 -52.26 -0.54 29.40
N ILE A 642 -53.48 -0.31 28.88
CA ILE A 642 -54.51 0.51 29.52
C ILE A 642 -55.76 -0.34 29.70
N ALA A 643 -56.34 -0.34 30.89
CA ALA A 643 -57.57 -1.07 31.17
C ALA A 643 -58.51 -0.26 32.06
N TRP A 644 -59.73 0.01 31.57
CA TRP A 644 -60.82 0.67 32.30
C TRP A 644 -61.79 -0.35 32.91
N LYS A 645 -62.32 -0.02 34.08
CA LYS A 645 -63.30 -0.83 34.80
C LYS A 645 -64.32 0.05 35.53
N SER A 646 -65.55 -0.42 35.58
CA SER A 646 -66.61 0.17 36.41
C SER A 646 -66.67 -0.64 37.71
N GLU A 647 -66.17 -0.08 38.80
CA GLU A 647 -66.16 -0.76 40.12
C GLU A 647 -67.55 -0.77 40.75
N SER A 648 -68.26 0.36 40.62
CA SER A 648 -69.64 0.50 41.05
C SER A 648 -70.38 1.33 40.01
N THR A 649 -71.28 0.69 39.27
CA THR A 649 -72.06 1.35 38.22
C THR A 649 -73.16 2.20 38.84
N MET A 650 -73.65 3.20 38.11
CA MET A 650 -74.83 3.99 38.49
C MET A 650 -76.01 3.06 38.83
N ALA A 651 -76.20 2.00 38.07
CA ALA A 651 -77.25 1.00 38.31
C ALA A 651 -77.11 0.33 39.68
N GLN A 652 -75.89 -0.06 40.07
CA GLN A 652 -75.59 -0.65 41.39
C GLN A 652 -75.79 0.38 42.50
N GLU A 653 -75.31 1.61 42.30
CA GLU A 653 -75.42 2.68 43.29
C GLU A 653 -76.86 3.08 43.60
N TYR A 654 -77.75 3.04 42.62
CA TYR A 654 -79.17 3.35 42.81
C TYR A 654 -80.04 2.13 43.16
N GLN A 655 -79.50 0.90 43.12
CA GLN A 655 -80.28 -0.33 43.25
C GLN A 655 -81.11 -0.39 44.54
N LYS A 656 -80.49 -0.05 45.68
CA LYS A 656 -81.13 -0.07 47.00
C LYS A 656 -82.37 0.82 47.06
N ALA A 657 -82.25 2.06 46.56
CA ALA A 657 -83.35 3.01 46.52
C ALA A 657 -84.45 2.57 45.53
N ARG A 658 -84.07 1.96 44.40
CA ARG A 658 -85.02 1.41 43.43
C ARG A 658 -85.83 0.23 43.99
N GLU A 659 -85.18 -0.71 44.66
CA GLU A 659 -85.84 -1.85 45.29
C GLU A 659 -86.78 -1.39 46.41
N ALA A 660 -86.38 -0.39 47.19
CA ALA A 660 -87.24 0.23 48.20
C ALA A 660 -88.51 0.86 47.59
N ALA A 661 -88.36 1.58 46.46
CA ALA A 661 -89.50 2.15 45.73
C ALA A 661 -90.43 1.09 45.16
N GLY A 662 -89.87 0.05 44.51
CA GLY A 662 -90.64 -1.06 43.96
C GLY A 662 -91.45 -1.82 45.03
N ASN A 663 -90.89 -1.92 46.24
CA ASN A 663 -91.55 -2.51 47.41
C ASN A 663 -92.41 -1.53 48.21
N LYS A 664 -92.61 -0.29 47.73
CA LYS A 664 -93.42 0.76 48.37
C LYS A 664 -93.00 1.08 49.81
N THR A 665 -91.71 1.01 50.10
CA THR A 665 -91.19 1.26 51.43
C THR A 665 -90.95 2.75 51.63
N ASN A 666 -91.54 3.36 52.67
CA ASN A 666 -91.40 4.79 52.98
C ASN A 666 -90.23 5.12 53.93
N ARG A 667 -89.29 4.17 54.13
CA ARG A 667 -88.14 4.36 55.02
C ARG A 667 -87.09 5.24 54.34
N LYS A 668 -86.97 6.49 54.77
CA LYS A 668 -86.04 7.49 54.20
C LYS A 668 -84.60 6.99 54.09
N SER A 669 -84.11 6.19 55.05
CA SER A 669 -82.74 5.65 55.04
C SER A 669 -82.42 4.66 53.89
N LEU A 670 -83.43 4.21 53.15
CA LEU A 670 -83.26 3.36 51.97
C LEU A 670 -83.12 4.18 50.67
N TYR A 671 -83.49 5.45 50.70
CA TYR A 671 -83.27 6.42 49.64
C TYR A 671 -82.12 7.30 50.11
N ASP A 672 -80.90 6.88 49.83
CA ASP A 672 -79.68 7.59 50.20
C ASP A 672 -79.14 8.46 49.05
N LYS A 673 -79.39 8.05 47.80
CA LYS A 673 -78.85 8.71 46.59
C LYS A 673 -79.91 9.30 45.67
N ALA A 674 -81.10 8.74 45.62
CA ALA A 674 -82.20 9.29 44.83
C ALA A 674 -83.56 8.91 45.42
N VAL A 675 -84.55 9.78 45.25
CA VAL A 675 -85.96 9.47 45.54
C VAL A 675 -86.63 8.98 44.26
N PHE A 676 -86.84 7.66 44.17
CA PHE A 676 -87.60 7.06 43.08
C PHE A 676 -89.09 7.05 43.39
N ALA A 677 -89.93 7.27 42.39
CA ALA A 677 -91.38 7.27 42.57
C ALA A 677 -91.86 5.89 43.05
N THR A 678 -92.76 5.85 44.03
CA THR A 678 -93.40 4.62 44.55
C THR A 678 -94.71 4.27 43.84
N ASP A 679 -95.20 5.17 42.99
CA ASP A 679 -96.42 5.01 42.20
C ASP A 679 -96.36 3.77 41.31
N ARG A 680 -97.37 2.90 41.42
CA ARG A 680 -97.40 1.63 40.67
C ARG A 680 -97.34 1.85 39.15
N GLN A 681 -97.93 2.94 38.67
CA GLN A 681 -97.95 3.30 37.26
C GLN A 681 -96.59 3.77 36.72
N LEU A 682 -95.68 4.21 37.60
CA LEU A 682 -94.34 4.70 37.23
C LEU A 682 -93.27 3.60 37.32
N GLN A 683 -93.54 2.48 38.00
CA GLN A 683 -92.63 1.33 38.11
C GLN A 683 -92.30 0.65 36.77
N LYS A 684 -93.02 0.96 35.69
CA LYS A 684 -92.69 0.48 34.34
C LYS A 684 -91.40 1.08 33.77
N TYR A 685 -90.92 2.19 34.34
CA TYR A 685 -89.66 2.81 33.95
C TYR A 685 -88.53 2.30 34.83
N ALA A 686 -87.30 2.26 34.29
CA ALA A 686 -86.14 1.80 35.03
C ALA A 686 -85.80 2.75 36.19
N TYR A 687 -85.65 4.05 35.90
CA TYR A 687 -85.28 5.06 36.90
C TYR A 687 -86.33 6.20 36.96
N PRO A 688 -87.54 5.95 37.50
CA PRO A 688 -88.60 6.95 37.57
C PRO A 688 -88.42 7.91 38.75
N ILE A 689 -88.37 9.21 38.49
CA ILE A 689 -88.31 10.25 39.54
C ILE A 689 -89.40 11.31 39.34
N LYS A 690 -89.79 11.97 40.43
CA LYS A 690 -90.53 13.24 40.40
C LYS A 690 -89.53 14.39 40.54
N SER A 691 -89.72 15.46 39.78
CA SER A 691 -88.84 16.64 39.84
C SER A 691 -88.93 17.34 41.20
N GLY A 692 -87.86 18.01 41.64
CA GLY A 692 -87.80 18.71 42.93
C GLY A 692 -87.20 17.90 44.08
N TYR A 693 -87.09 16.57 43.93
CA TYR A 693 -86.35 15.73 44.87
C TYR A 693 -84.86 15.65 44.52
N TYR A 694 -84.06 15.18 45.46
CA TYR A 694 -82.64 14.97 45.23
C TYR A 694 -82.40 13.74 44.33
N PHE A 695 -81.43 13.92 43.44
CA PHE A 695 -80.88 12.89 42.57
C PHE A 695 -79.37 13.10 42.55
N ASN A 696 -78.67 12.43 43.46
CA ASN A 696 -77.24 12.60 43.65
C ASN A 696 -76.52 11.90 42.50
N PRO A 697 -75.57 12.55 41.81
CA PRO A 697 -74.71 11.84 40.87
C PRO A 697 -73.92 10.75 41.63
N ALA A 698 -73.65 9.63 40.98
CA ALA A 698 -73.04 8.47 41.62
C ALA A 698 -72.26 7.60 40.61
N GLY A 699 -71.34 6.80 41.12
CA GLY A 699 -70.55 5.85 40.34
C GLY A 699 -69.08 5.87 40.75
N LYS A 700 -68.41 4.75 40.54
CA LYS A 700 -66.99 4.57 40.84
C LYS A 700 -66.31 3.81 39.71
N TYR A 701 -65.30 4.44 39.12
CA TYR A 701 -64.60 3.95 37.94
C TYR A 701 -63.11 3.86 38.23
N THR A 702 -62.44 2.87 37.65
CA THR A 702 -61.00 2.67 37.79
C THR A 702 -60.35 2.47 36.45
N PHE A 703 -59.09 2.87 36.34
CA PHE A 703 -58.24 2.41 35.25
C PHE A 703 -56.85 2.08 35.74
N THR A 704 -56.20 1.16 35.03
CA THR A 704 -54.79 0.82 35.24
C THR A 704 -54.01 1.14 33.98
N VAL A 705 -52.86 1.78 34.16
CA VAL A 705 -51.86 2.02 33.13
C VAL A 705 -50.61 1.25 33.51
N LYS A 706 -50.11 0.41 32.62
CA LYS A 706 -48.80 -0.24 32.76
C LYS A 706 -47.93 0.12 31.56
N THR A 707 -46.81 0.78 31.77
CA THR A 707 -45.84 1.07 30.69
C THR A 707 -44.57 0.25 30.89
N VAL A 708 -43.93 -0.11 29.77
CA VAL A 708 -42.57 -0.68 29.72
C VAL A 708 -41.74 0.21 28.81
N MET A 709 -40.67 0.79 29.35
CA MET A 709 -39.85 1.81 28.69
C MET A 709 -38.37 1.59 28.94
N TYR A 710 -37.50 2.22 28.15
CA TYR A 710 -36.06 2.11 28.33
C TYR A 710 -35.44 3.49 28.51
N LYS A 711 -34.82 3.75 29.66
CA LYS A 711 -34.29 5.08 29.99
C LYS A 711 -32.87 4.99 30.58
N GLN A 712 -32.14 6.10 30.52
CA GLN A 712 -30.78 6.22 31.07
C GLN A 712 -30.73 6.53 32.58
N SER A 713 -31.88 6.57 33.23
CA SER A 713 -32.05 6.81 34.66
C SER A 713 -33.14 5.86 35.18
N ASP A 714 -33.05 5.43 36.44
CA ASP A 714 -34.02 4.59 37.14
C ASP A 714 -35.15 5.39 37.83
N ASN A 715 -35.17 6.71 37.61
CA ASN A 715 -36.25 7.60 38.05
C ASN A 715 -37.59 7.24 37.39
N ASP A 716 -38.69 7.67 38.00
CA ASP A 716 -40.03 7.59 37.41
C ASP A 716 -40.05 8.25 36.03
N THR A 717 -40.73 7.64 35.07
CA THR A 717 -40.73 8.18 33.70
C THR A 717 -41.79 9.27 33.55
N GLN A 718 -41.41 10.37 32.88
CA GLN A 718 -42.38 11.43 32.57
C GLN A 718 -43.43 10.94 31.59
N ASP A 719 -43.04 10.04 30.70
CA ASP A 719 -43.92 9.36 29.74
C ASP A 719 -45.09 8.64 30.42
N HIS A 720 -44.84 7.89 31.49
CA HIS A 720 -45.89 7.21 32.25
C HIS A 720 -46.82 8.22 32.92
N LYS A 721 -46.26 9.26 33.56
CA LYS A 721 -47.03 10.32 34.24
C LYS A 721 -47.94 11.08 33.27
N ASP A 722 -47.41 11.44 32.11
CA ASP A 722 -48.16 12.17 31.08
C ASP A 722 -49.29 11.31 30.51
N LEU A 723 -49.07 10.01 30.31
CA LEU A 723 -50.11 9.08 29.86
C LEU A 723 -51.21 8.89 30.92
N VAL A 724 -50.84 8.73 32.19
CA VAL A 724 -51.81 8.66 33.29
C VAL A 724 -52.63 9.94 33.35
N LYS A 725 -51.99 11.11 33.30
CA LYS A 725 -52.69 12.40 33.31
C LYS A 725 -53.64 12.54 32.12
N ALA A 726 -53.20 12.20 30.91
CA ALA A 726 -54.06 12.26 29.73
C ALA A 726 -55.33 11.42 29.89
N LEU A 727 -55.24 10.25 30.55
CA LEU A 727 -56.39 9.41 30.84
C LEU A 727 -57.29 10.00 31.94
N ILE A 728 -56.73 10.60 32.99
CA ILE A 728 -57.51 11.35 34.00
C ILE A 728 -58.29 12.47 33.31
N ASP A 729 -57.61 13.27 32.49
CA ASP A 729 -58.18 14.41 31.77
C ASP A 729 -59.22 13.99 30.74
N SER A 730 -59.18 12.75 30.25
CA SER A 730 -60.15 12.23 29.26
C SER A 730 -61.48 11.78 29.87
N PHE A 731 -61.57 11.58 31.18
CA PHE A 731 -62.81 11.11 31.80
C PHE A 731 -63.91 12.19 31.79
N ARG A 732 -65.15 11.77 31.51
CA ARG A 732 -66.35 12.64 31.46
C ARG A 732 -67.48 11.99 32.25
N TYR A 733 -68.06 12.73 33.19
CA TYR A 733 -69.35 12.40 33.77
C TYR A 733 -70.39 13.43 33.33
N GLU A 734 -71.34 13.01 32.51
CA GLU A 734 -72.24 13.88 31.78
C GLU A 734 -73.71 13.58 32.13
N THR A 735 -74.51 14.62 32.34
CA THR A 735 -75.96 14.49 32.45
C THR A 735 -76.66 15.74 31.99
N ASN A 736 -77.84 15.57 31.39
CA ASN A 736 -78.74 16.67 31.04
C ASN A 736 -79.87 16.89 32.05
N LEU A 737 -79.79 16.28 33.24
CA LEU A 737 -80.70 16.56 34.35
C LEU A 737 -80.61 18.02 34.79
N ILE A 738 -81.76 18.58 35.18
CA ILE A 738 -81.91 19.98 35.58
C ILE A 738 -81.91 20.04 37.11
N TYR A 739 -80.92 20.74 37.67
CA TYR A 739 -80.75 20.92 39.11
C TYR A 739 -81.14 22.33 39.55
N ILE A 740 -81.31 22.53 40.86
CA ILE A 740 -81.52 23.84 41.48
C ILE A 740 -80.35 24.18 42.40
N ASN A 741 -79.77 25.37 42.21
CA ASN A 741 -78.71 25.86 43.09
C ASN A 741 -79.29 26.63 44.31
N SER A 742 -78.43 26.99 45.25
CA SER A 742 -78.75 27.77 46.45
C SER A 742 -79.34 29.16 46.15
N LYS A 743 -79.05 29.74 44.99
CA LYS A 743 -79.63 30.99 44.48
C LYS A 743 -81.02 30.81 43.86
N LYS A 744 -81.53 29.58 43.81
CA LYS A 744 -82.80 29.18 43.18
C LYS A 744 -82.80 29.25 41.65
N ASP A 745 -81.62 29.29 41.02
CA ASP A 745 -81.50 29.19 39.58
C ASP A 745 -81.56 27.72 39.13
N ALA A 746 -82.16 27.48 37.96
CA ALA A 746 -82.05 26.20 37.29
C ALA A 746 -80.68 26.08 36.63
N VAL A 747 -79.97 25.00 36.92
CA VAL A 747 -78.60 24.76 36.46
C VAL A 747 -78.39 23.34 35.96
N ASN A 748 -77.38 23.10 35.13
CA ASN A 748 -76.89 21.74 34.85
C ASN A 748 -75.99 21.22 35.99
N ILE A 749 -75.44 20.00 35.87
CA ILE A 749 -74.59 19.42 36.93
C ILE A 749 -73.31 20.23 37.20
N ALA A 750 -72.80 20.96 36.20
CA ALA A 750 -71.64 21.85 36.30
C ALA A 750 -72.00 23.23 36.88
N ASN A 751 -73.23 23.41 37.38
CA ASN A 751 -73.75 24.64 37.97
C ASN A 751 -73.89 25.81 36.96
N GLU A 752 -74.00 25.52 35.67
CA GLU A 752 -74.20 26.52 34.62
C GLU A 752 -75.71 26.84 34.48
N PRO A 753 -76.11 28.13 34.45
CA PRO A 753 -77.52 28.52 34.34
C PRO A 753 -78.20 28.03 33.07
N LEU A 754 -79.44 27.56 33.19
CA LEU A 754 -80.24 27.06 32.08
C LEU A 754 -81.31 28.07 31.65
N ALA A 755 -81.52 28.19 30.33
CA ALA A 755 -82.53 29.08 29.78
C ALA A 755 -83.95 28.53 29.99
N SER A 756 -84.89 29.42 30.34
CA SER A 756 -86.32 29.08 30.42
C SER A 756 -86.87 28.67 29.04
N LYS A 757 -87.74 27.66 29.02
CA LYS A 757 -88.42 27.17 27.82
C LYS A 757 -89.82 26.68 28.17
N GLY A 758 -90.84 27.43 27.75
CA GLY A 758 -92.23 27.16 28.14
C GLY A 758 -92.41 27.26 29.66
N GLY A 759 -93.23 26.37 30.25
CA GLY A 759 -93.42 26.27 31.71
C GLY A 759 -92.28 25.60 32.49
N GLY A 760 -91.08 25.46 31.89
CA GLY A 760 -89.91 24.83 32.51
C GLY A 760 -88.60 25.37 31.93
N PHE A 761 -87.56 24.55 31.89
CA PHE A 761 -86.21 24.92 31.44
C PHE A 761 -85.75 24.02 30.30
N ARG A 762 -84.88 24.55 29.43
CA ARG A 762 -84.24 23.75 28.39
C ARG A 762 -83.18 22.85 29.05
N ALA A 763 -83.33 21.54 28.88
CA ALA A 763 -82.31 20.58 29.29
C ALA A 763 -81.05 20.76 28.44
N GLU A 764 -79.94 21.07 29.08
CA GLU A 764 -78.60 21.14 28.47
C GLU A 764 -77.66 20.28 29.31
N ALA A 765 -76.76 19.56 28.64
CA ALA A 765 -75.82 18.68 29.31
C ALA A 765 -74.81 19.51 30.13
N GLY A 766 -74.52 19.06 31.35
CA GLY A 766 -73.35 19.48 32.10
C GLY A 766 -72.37 18.31 32.21
N ILE A 767 -71.09 18.62 32.26
CA ILE A 767 -70.00 17.65 32.32
C ILE A 767 -69.14 17.95 33.54
N LEU A 768 -68.86 16.92 34.35
CA LEU A 768 -67.80 16.95 35.35
C LEU A 768 -66.55 16.28 34.78
N THR A 769 -65.41 16.93 35.00
CA THR A 769 -64.07 16.43 34.63
C THR A 769 -63.13 16.54 35.82
N ALA A 770 -61.94 15.95 35.74
CA ALA A 770 -60.92 16.13 36.77
C ALA A 770 -60.49 17.60 36.94
N GLU A 771 -60.45 18.38 35.86
CA GLU A 771 -60.12 19.82 35.90
C GLU A 771 -61.28 20.67 36.41
N GLN A 772 -62.53 20.22 36.20
CA GLN A 772 -63.76 20.86 36.65
C GLN A 772 -64.55 19.92 37.57
N PRO A 773 -64.03 19.61 38.78
CA PRO A 773 -64.63 18.60 39.66
C PRO A 773 -65.82 19.14 40.46
N LYS A 774 -66.06 20.45 40.42
CA LYS A 774 -67.10 21.13 41.19
C LYS A 774 -68.38 21.22 40.38
N GLY A 775 -69.49 20.74 40.95
CA GLY A 775 -70.81 20.85 40.35
C GLY A 775 -71.71 21.86 41.06
N VAL A 776 -73.01 21.55 41.17
CA VAL A 776 -74.05 22.40 41.78
C VAL A 776 -73.59 22.96 43.13
N ASP A 777 -73.80 24.27 43.33
CA ASP A 777 -73.33 25.05 44.49
C ASP A 777 -71.81 25.08 44.70
N GLY A 778 -71.01 24.73 43.68
CA GLY A 778 -69.56 24.66 43.78
C GLY A 778 -69.04 23.50 44.65
N LYS A 779 -69.90 22.52 44.94
CA LYS A 779 -69.55 21.31 45.70
C LYS A 779 -68.67 20.41 44.84
N VAL A 780 -67.65 19.80 45.43
CA VAL A 780 -66.81 18.80 44.74
C VAL A 780 -67.63 17.53 44.55
N LEU A 781 -67.95 17.19 43.30
CA LEU A 781 -68.78 16.02 42.93
C LEU A 781 -68.00 14.98 42.12
N LEU A 782 -66.75 15.25 41.76
CA LEU A 782 -65.83 14.29 41.16
C LEU A 782 -64.53 14.35 41.94
N ASN A 783 -64.07 13.19 42.42
CA ASN A 783 -62.79 13.04 43.11
C ASN A 783 -61.92 12.04 42.34
N VAL A 784 -60.62 12.32 42.27
CA VAL A 784 -59.63 11.44 41.64
C VAL A 784 -58.69 10.96 42.73
N LEU A 785 -58.52 9.65 42.82
CA LEU A 785 -57.57 9.01 43.73
C LEU A 785 -56.47 8.36 42.91
N ASP A 786 -55.25 8.86 43.06
CA ASP A 786 -54.07 8.33 42.40
C ASP A 786 -52.91 8.10 43.39
N ARG A 787 -51.68 7.99 42.88
CA ARG A 787 -50.49 7.73 43.68
C ARG A 787 -50.21 8.80 44.74
N GLU A 788 -50.64 10.04 44.52
CA GLU A 788 -50.43 11.15 45.46
C GLU A 788 -51.38 11.02 46.66
N ASP A 789 -52.51 10.33 46.49
CA ASP A 789 -53.44 9.98 47.58
C ASP A 789 -53.03 8.72 48.34
N ASP A 790 -52.53 7.70 47.62
CA ASP A 790 -52.10 6.42 48.20
C ASP A 790 -50.95 5.82 47.37
N GLU A 791 -49.75 5.76 47.96
CA GLU A 791 -48.54 5.24 47.32
C GLU A 791 -48.71 3.80 46.80
N SER A 792 -49.58 2.99 47.40
CA SER A 792 -49.82 1.59 46.97
C SER A 792 -50.45 1.49 45.58
N ARG A 793 -50.98 2.59 45.04
CA ARG A 793 -51.54 2.70 43.69
C ARG A 793 -50.48 2.79 42.61
N TYR A 794 -49.20 2.89 42.97
CA TYR A 794 -48.08 2.94 42.05
C TYR A 794 -47.07 1.82 42.34
N ARG A 795 -46.60 1.15 41.29
CA ARG A 795 -45.53 0.16 41.36
C ARG A 795 -44.51 0.39 40.24
N LYS A 796 -43.23 0.38 40.60
CA LYS A 796 -42.10 0.42 39.64
C LYS A 796 -41.22 -0.82 39.77
N VAL A 797 -40.81 -1.36 38.63
CA VAL A 797 -39.77 -2.40 38.52
C VAL A 797 -38.69 -1.87 37.58
N VAL A 798 -37.43 -1.96 37.98
CA VAL A 798 -36.27 -1.47 37.22
C VAL A 798 -35.30 -2.63 36.97
N GLU A 799 -34.99 -2.88 35.71
CA GLU A 799 -34.06 -3.93 35.29
C GLU A 799 -32.90 -3.34 34.46
N PRO A 800 -31.63 -3.44 34.93
CA PRO A 800 -30.49 -2.94 34.19
C PRO A 800 -30.22 -3.73 32.89
N ILE A 801 -30.11 -3.03 31.76
CA ILE A 801 -29.70 -3.58 30.48
C ILE A 801 -28.18 -3.48 30.35
N TYR A 802 -27.50 -4.51 30.85
CA TYR A 802 -26.05 -4.55 30.99
C TYR A 802 -25.33 -4.60 29.62
N TYR A 803 -24.23 -3.86 29.51
CA TYR A 803 -23.25 -3.97 28.43
C TYR A 803 -21.86 -4.18 29.02
N SER A 804 -20.95 -4.72 28.21
CA SER A 804 -19.54 -4.84 28.59
C SER A 804 -18.63 -4.58 27.40
N GLN A 805 -17.47 -4.00 27.68
CA GLN A 805 -16.33 -3.99 26.76
C GLN A 805 -15.60 -5.33 26.69
N ASP A 806 -15.88 -6.27 27.60
CA ASP A 806 -15.26 -7.60 27.58
C ASP A 806 -15.63 -8.34 26.29
N LYS A 807 -14.68 -9.11 25.76
CA LYS A 807 -14.88 -9.97 24.59
C LYS A 807 -15.84 -11.13 24.86
N ASP A 808 -16.09 -11.46 26.13
CA ASP A 808 -17.13 -12.42 26.53
C ASP A 808 -18.53 -11.91 26.18
N GLU A 809 -19.13 -12.51 25.14
CA GLU A 809 -20.45 -12.15 24.63
C GLU A 809 -21.59 -12.33 25.64
N SER A 810 -21.43 -13.16 26.67
CA SER A 810 -22.47 -13.39 27.69
C SER A 810 -22.67 -12.18 28.59
N LYS A 811 -21.66 -11.31 28.69
CA LYS A 811 -21.64 -10.07 29.49
C LYS A 811 -22.23 -8.86 28.78
N THR A 812 -22.84 -9.03 27.62
CA THR A 812 -23.58 -7.98 26.92
C THR A 812 -25.00 -8.44 26.64
N HIS A 813 -25.99 -7.65 27.07
CA HIS A 813 -27.40 -7.97 26.89
C HIS A 813 -27.77 -8.05 25.39
N GLN A 814 -28.70 -8.93 25.04
CA GLN A 814 -29.12 -9.15 23.65
C GLN A 814 -29.59 -7.88 22.93
N TYR A 815 -30.16 -6.91 23.65
CA TYR A 815 -30.62 -5.64 23.07
C TYR A 815 -29.46 -4.79 22.54
N TRP A 816 -28.30 -4.82 23.20
CA TRP A 816 -27.09 -4.18 22.69
C TRP A 816 -26.59 -4.87 21.43
N LYS A 817 -26.61 -6.20 21.40
CA LYS A 817 -26.18 -6.98 20.22
C LYS A 817 -27.01 -6.68 18.96
N ARG A 818 -28.27 -6.24 19.11
CA ARG A 818 -29.13 -5.81 18.00
C ARG A 818 -28.69 -4.50 17.35
N VAL A 819 -27.94 -3.65 18.08
CA VAL A 819 -27.54 -2.30 17.62
C VAL A 819 -26.02 -2.15 17.46
N LEU A 820 -25.23 -3.19 17.78
CA LEU A 820 -23.78 -3.23 17.61
C LEU A 820 -23.40 -4.07 16.39
N GLU A 821 -22.31 -3.70 15.71
CA GLU A 821 -21.80 -4.47 14.57
C GLU A 821 -20.99 -5.71 15.00
N GLY A 822 -21.05 -6.78 14.21
CA GLY A 822 -20.31 -8.02 14.45
C GLY A 822 -21.08 -9.06 15.28
N TYR A 823 -22.41 -8.91 15.36
CA TYR A 823 -23.32 -9.82 16.04
C TYR A 823 -24.37 -10.40 15.08
N LYS A 824 -24.93 -11.55 15.44
CA LYS A 824 -26.02 -12.19 14.68
C LYS A 824 -27.31 -11.38 14.82
N GLU A 825 -27.56 -10.83 15.99
CA GLU A 825 -28.76 -10.09 16.35
C GLU A 825 -28.93 -8.79 15.56
N SER A 826 -27.83 -8.18 15.10
CA SER A 826 -27.82 -7.03 14.19
C SER A 826 -27.68 -7.42 12.71
N ASN A 827 -27.70 -8.72 12.39
CA ASN A 827 -27.45 -9.26 11.04
C ASN A 827 -26.08 -8.85 10.45
N THR A 828 -25.07 -8.64 11.30
CA THR A 828 -23.72 -8.22 10.86
C THR A 828 -22.61 -9.14 11.33
N GLN A 829 -22.93 -10.40 11.62
CA GLN A 829 -21.95 -11.42 12.00
C GLN A 829 -20.79 -11.54 10.98
N GLY A 830 -21.08 -11.30 9.70
CA GLY A 830 -20.06 -11.28 8.64
C GLY A 830 -18.95 -10.23 8.83
N SER A 831 -19.18 -9.14 9.58
CA SER A 831 -18.12 -8.18 9.92
C SER A 831 -17.06 -8.80 10.83
N LYS A 832 -17.48 -9.64 11.78
CA LYS A 832 -16.54 -10.39 12.62
C LYS A 832 -15.84 -11.48 11.84
N ASP A 833 -16.60 -12.28 11.09
CA ASP A 833 -16.07 -13.50 10.48
C ASP A 833 -15.11 -13.18 9.31
N ASN A 834 -15.41 -12.15 8.51
CA ASN A 834 -14.59 -11.79 7.35
C ASN A 834 -13.54 -10.72 7.65
N TYR A 835 -13.82 -9.83 8.60
CA TYR A 835 -12.98 -8.64 8.85
C TYR A 835 -12.50 -8.53 10.30
N GLN A 836 -12.71 -9.55 11.13
CA GLN A 836 -12.33 -9.54 12.56
C GLN A 836 -12.87 -8.32 13.31
N TYR A 837 -13.96 -7.72 12.81
CA TYR A 837 -14.52 -6.48 13.31
C TYR A 837 -15.77 -6.77 14.13
N ARG A 838 -15.72 -6.38 15.40
CA ARG A 838 -16.85 -6.42 16.31
C ARG A 838 -16.82 -5.24 17.25
N GLU A 839 -17.99 -4.68 17.48
CA GLU A 839 -18.18 -3.55 18.37
C GLU A 839 -18.60 -3.98 19.77
N TYR A 840 -18.26 -3.13 20.73
CA TYR A 840 -18.68 -3.23 22.12
C TYR A 840 -19.04 -1.82 22.58
N VAL A 841 -20.02 -1.67 23.46
CA VAL A 841 -20.35 -0.35 24.03
C VAL A 841 -19.13 0.14 24.81
N ALA A 842 -18.75 1.40 24.64
CA ALA A 842 -17.64 1.97 25.37
C ALA A 842 -17.91 1.98 26.89
N ASP A 843 -16.86 1.87 27.69
CA ASP A 843 -16.96 2.02 29.15
C ASP A 843 -17.39 3.46 29.50
N LYS A 844 -17.98 3.61 30.69
CA LYS A 844 -18.46 4.89 31.25
C LYS A 844 -19.57 5.56 30.44
N GLN A 845 -20.23 4.84 29.54
CA GLN A 845 -21.47 5.31 28.92
C GLN A 845 -22.61 5.28 29.95
N PRO A 846 -23.68 6.08 29.77
CA PRO A 846 -24.84 6.01 30.66
C PRO A 846 -25.38 4.59 30.77
N LYS A 847 -25.88 4.20 31.94
CA LYS A 847 -26.57 2.91 32.08
C LYS A 847 -27.89 2.97 31.33
N MET A 848 -28.39 1.82 30.90
CA MET A 848 -29.73 1.69 30.33
C MET A 848 -30.55 0.79 31.23
N TYR A 849 -31.81 1.16 31.48
CA TYR A 849 -32.74 0.40 32.31
C TYR A 849 -34.01 0.12 31.53
N GLU A 850 -34.54 -1.08 31.65
CA GLU A 850 -35.94 -1.38 31.37
C GLU A 850 -36.76 -1.02 32.61
N ILE A 851 -37.73 -0.14 32.45
CA ILE A 851 -38.56 0.40 33.54
C ILE A 851 -40.00 0.01 33.26
N THR A 852 -40.57 -0.76 34.16
CA THR A 852 -41.99 -1.09 34.17
C THR A 852 -42.69 -0.30 35.26
N GLU A 853 -43.60 0.58 34.90
CA GLU A 853 -44.41 1.38 35.83
C GLU A 853 -45.87 0.98 35.71
N THR A 854 -46.56 0.86 36.84
CA THR A 854 -47.99 0.56 36.89
C THR A 854 -48.69 1.53 37.84
N THR A 855 -49.69 2.27 37.35
CA THR A 855 -50.53 3.16 38.16
C THR A 855 -51.99 2.74 38.06
N THR A 856 -52.68 2.68 39.20
CA THR A 856 -54.13 2.49 39.28
C THR A 856 -54.82 3.74 39.80
N VAL A 857 -55.65 4.35 38.96
CA VAL A 857 -56.44 5.54 39.30
C VAL A 857 -57.89 5.15 39.58
N THR A 858 -58.52 5.81 40.54
CA THR A 858 -59.95 5.70 40.82
C THR A 858 -60.62 7.06 40.67
N ILE A 859 -61.74 7.11 39.96
CA ILE A 859 -62.58 8.30 39.84
C ILE A 859 -63.90 8.01 40.56
N GLU A 860 -64.18 8.81 41.59
CA GLU A 860 -65.36 8.69 42.43
C GLU A 860 -66.31 9.86 42.18
N ILE A 861 -67.58 9.53 41.93
CA ILE A 861 -68.62 10.53 41.71
C ILE A 861 -69.40 10.71 43.02
N ASN A 862 -69.35 11.94 43.55
CA ASN A 862 -69.97 12.39 44.79
C ASN A 862 -69.64 11.49 45.99
N PRO A 863 -68.35 11.35 46.36
CA PRO A 863 -67.91 10.41 47.40
C PRO A 863 -68.55 10.70 48.76
N ASP A 864 -68.81 11.97 49.08
CA ASP A 864 -69.46 12.40 50.32
C ASP A 864 -70.99 12.28 50.29
N ASN A 865 -71.55 11.76 49.19
CA ASN A 865 -72.97 11.62 48.93
C ASN A 865 -73.79 12.90 49.24
N ILE A 866 -73.28 14.04 48.78
CA ILE A 866 -73.89 15.34 49.05
C ILE A 866 -75.22 15.43 48.29
N PRO A 867 -76.32 15.82 48.94
CA PRO A 867 -77.60 16.02 48.27
C PRO A 867 -77.54 17.07 47.16
N VAL A 868 -77.96 16.68 45.94
CA VAL A 868 -78.14 17.57 44.78
C VAL A 868 -79.60 17.48 44.31
N TYR A 869 -80.32 18.60 44.35
CA TYR A 869 -81.76 18.65 44.09
C TYR A 869 -82.06 18.93 42.63
N THR A 870 -82.96 18.14 42.03
CA THR A 870 -83.51 18.47 40.72
C THR A 870 -84.44 19.68 40.83
N HIS A 871 -84.55 20.49 39.78
CA HIS A 871 -85.42 21.66 39.79
C HIS A 871 -86.90 21.23 39.74
N ALA A 872 -87.77 21.81 40.59
CA ALA A 872 -89.18 21.40 40.68
C ALA A 872 -89.95 21.53 39.34
N ASN A 873 -89.63 22.55 38.54
CA ASN A 873 -90.20 22.75 37.19
C ASN A 873 -89.43 22.02 36.06
N MET A 874 -88.62 21.00 36.38
CA MET A 874 -88.02 20.13 35.37
C MET A 874 -89.13 19.37 34.62
N GLN A 875 -89.08 19.41 33.29
CA GLN A 875 -90.16 18.88 32.45
C GLN A 875 -90.20 17.35 32.46
N ASN A 876 -91.41 16.78 32.37
CA ASN A 876 -91.58 15.35 32.17
C ASN A 876 -90.86 14.90 30.88
N GLY A 877 -90.15 13.79 30.95
CA GLY A 877 -89.38 13.31 29.81
C GLY A 877 -88.27 12.34 30.19
N LYS A 878 -87.44 12.02 29.20
CA LYS A 878 -86.26 11.17 29.33
C LYS A 878 -85.01 12.03 29.43
N TYR A 879 -84.22 11.74 30.45
CA TYR A 879 -82.91 12.34 30.71
C TYR A 879 -81.88 11.23 30.79
N TYR A 880 -80.61 11.56 30.63
CA TYR A 880 -79.53 10.58 30.73
C TYR A 880 -78.49 11.00 31.75
N VAL A 881 -77.81 10.00 32.27
CA VAL A 881 -76.57 10.13 33.04
C VAL A 881 -75.58 9.16 32.42
N LYS A 882 -74.39 9.63 32.08
CA LYS A 882 -73.41 8.88 31.27
C LYS A 882 -72.00 9.15 31.78
N ALA A 883 -71.24 8.10 32.03
CA ALA A 883 -69.80 8.16 32.20
C ALA A 883 -69.15 7.65 30.91
N TRP A 884 -68.19 8.41 30.37
CA TRP A 884 -67.49 8.06 29.14
C TRP A 884 -66.08 8.63 29.13
N ILE A 885 -65.25 8.12 28.22
CA ILE A 885 -63.85 8.52 28.07
C ILE A 885 -63.72 9.20 26.71
N ASP A 886 -63.25 10.43 26.72
CA ASP A 886 -62.98 11.23 25.53
C ASP A 886 -61.71 10.78 24.83
N ASP A 887 -61.53 11.18 23.57
CA ASP A 887 -60.30 10.91 22.84
C ASP A 887 -59.12 11.65 23.49
N ALA A 888 -58.02 10.93 23.71
CA ALA A 888 -56.80 11.50 24.28
C ALA A 888 -55.74 11.70 23.17
N PRO A 889 -55.48 12.94 22.73
CA PRO A 889 -54.45 13.22 21.74
C PRO A 889 -53.07 12.97 22.35
N LEU A 890 -52.34 11.98 21.83
CA LEU A 890 -50.99 11.67 22.29
C LEU A 890 -49.93 12.61 21.68
N SER A 891 -50.32 13.39 20.67
CA SER A 891 -49.46 14.30 19.91
C SER A 891 -48.96 15.51 20.72
N GLY A 892 -49.61 15.83 21.84
CA GLY A 892 -49.24 16.96 22.70
C GLY A 892 -47.97 16.74 23.55
N GLY A 893 -47.50 15.50 23.69
CA GLY A 893 -46.34 15.13 24.51
C GLY A 893 -44.99 15.20 23.79
N GLY A 894 -43.91 15.35 24.56
CA GLY A 894 -42.52 15.34 24.05
C GLY A 894 -42.00 13.96 23.63
N HIS A 895 -42.70 12.88 23.99
CA HIS A 895 -42.26 11.49 23.96
C HIS A 895 -42.48 10.81 22.61
N THR A 896 -41.83 9.67 22.37
CA THR A 896 -41.92 8.98 21.07
C THR A 896 -43.28 8.36 20.76
N TYR A 897 -44.10 8.04 21.78
CA TYR A 897 -45.46 7.53 21.58
C TYR A 897 -46.39 8.54 20.90
N LYS A 898 -46.00 9.82 20.78
CA LYS A 898 -46.75 10.82 20.01
C LYS A 898 -47.00 10.42 18.55
N LYS A 899 -46.14 9.55 18.01
CA LYS A 899 -46.27 8.97 16.67
C LYS A 899 -47.52 8.10 16.50
N LEU A 900 -48.11 7.65 17.61
CA LEU A 900 -49.32 6.82 17.62
C LEU A 900 -50.59 7.64 17.36
N GLY A 901 -50.52 8.97 17.36
CA GLY A 901 -51.64 9.85 17.03
C GLY A 901 -52.59 10.04 18.21
N THR A 902 -53.81 9.49 18.11
CA THR A 902 -54.87 9.66 19.10
C THR A 902 -55.20 8.31 19.74
N LEU A 903 -55.20 8.28 21.07
CA LEU A 903 -55.78 7.19 21.82
C LEU A 903 -57.29 7.39 21.84
N GLN A 904 -58.03 6.56 21.11
CA GLN A 904 -59.49 6.65 21.07
C GLN A 904 -60.06 6.36 22.45
N GLY A 905 -61.05 7.15 22.85
CA GLY A 905 -61.76 7.03 24.11
C GLY A 905 -62.66 5.79 24.18
N VAL A 906 -63.64 5.85 25.09
CA VAL A 906 -64.65 4.81 25.31
C VAL A 906 -66.01 5.50 25.34
N ASP A 907 -66.83 5.28 24.32
CA ASP A 907 -68.09 5.99 24.09
C ASP A 907 -69.06 5.84 25.26
N VAL A 908 -69.11 4.67 25.90
CA VAL A 908 -69.97 4.40 27.05
C VAL A 908 -69.21 3.53 28.05
N LEU A 909 -68.74 4.14 29.13
CA LEU A 909 -68.19 3.39 30.27
C LEU A 909 -69.32 2.88 31.17
N ASP A 910 -70.34 3.72 31.39
CA ASP A 910 -71.58 3.43 32.10
C ASP A 910 -72.68 4.44 31.73
N ASN A 911 -73.95 4.04 31.74
CA ASN A 911 -75.07 4.93 31.48
C ASN A 911 -76.40 4.47 32.09
N ILE A 912 -77.27 5.42 32.40
CA ILE A 912 -78.68 5.19 32.77
C ILE A 912 -79.59 6.21 32.09
N GLU A 913 -80.84 5.82 31.82
CA GLU A 913 -81.91 6.71 31.38
C GLU A 913 -82.87 6.97 32.54
N VAL A 914 -82.96 8.24 32.95
CA VAL A 914 -83.84 8.71 34.03
C VAL A 914 -85.14 9.23 33.43
N THR A 915 -86.28 8.73 33.93
CA THR A 915 -87.60 9.18 33.46
C THR A 915 -88.24 10.08 34.52
N VAL A 916 -88.51 11.33 34.15
CA VAL A 916 -89.18 12.30 35.01
C VAL A 916 -90.66 12.29 34.71
N VAL A 917 -91.50 12.01 35.71
CA VAL A 917 -92.97 12.07 35.59
C VAL A 917 -93.58 12.66 36.86
N GLY A 918 -94.05 13.89 36.75
CA GLY A 918 -94.61 14.66 37.87
C GLY A 918 -93.54 15.41 38.64
N SER A 919 -93.99 16.16 39.64
CA SER A 919 -93.14 17.00 40.50
C SER A 919 -93.43 16.75 41.97
N MET A 920 -92.54 17.23 42.84
CA MET A 920 -92.75 17.22 44.28
C MET A 920 -94.03 17.96 44.70
N PHE A 921 -94.58 18.86 43.87
CA PHE A 921 -95.86 19.51 44.16
C PHE A 921 -97.04 18.55 44.02
N ASP A 922 -96.91 17.49 43.23
CA ASP A 922 -97.95 16.45 43.12
C ASP A 922 -98.06 15.66 44.43
N ASP A 923 -96.93 15.48 45.14
CA ASP A 923 -96.88 14.82 46.45
C ASP A 923 -97.26 15.74 47.63
N LEU A 924 -97.41 17.05 47.38
CA LEU A 924 -97.84 18.05 48.37
C LEU A 924 -99.34 18.36 48.30
N ASN A 925 -100.00 17.95 47.20
CA ASN A 925 -101.42 18.17 46.93
C ASN A 925 -102.29 16.92 47.10
N ASP A 926 -101.68 15.77 47.42
CA ASP A 926 -102.29 14.54 47.95
C ASP A 926 -101.99 14.43 49.46
#